data_AF-A0A8J6HQE3-F1
#
_entry.id   AF-A0A8J6HQE3-F1
#
_cell.length_a   1.000
_cell.length_b   1.000
_cell.length_c   1.000
_cell.angle_alpha   90.00
_cell.angle_beta   90.00
_cell.angle_gamma   90.00
#
_symmetry.space_group_name_H-M   'P 1'
#
loop_
_entity.id
_entity.type
_entity.pdbx_description
1 polymer ?
#
loop_
_entity_poly.entity_id
_entity_poly.type
_entity_poly.pdbx_seq_one_letter_code
_entity_poly.pdbx_strand_id
1 'polypeptide(L)'
;MSSVLWNRPSCVLPGPGVLTKTLIVILALVALAAAAPKTTKLNFRNLYKQPIIPIDKTVPRIIGGHEATPHSIPFQAFLERAFCSLVSKMPIKCIQARQIFDSRGNPTVEVDLITDLGLFRAAVPSGASTGVHEALELRDNDKKNYHGKSVQTAINNVNQIIAPELVKCNLEVTQQSEIDELMLKLDGTENKSKLGANAILGVSLAVAKAGAAKRGIPLYKHLADLAGNTDIILPVPAFNVINGGSHAGNKLAMQEFMILPTGANSFTEAMKMGTEVYHHLKNVIKQKFGLDATAVGDEGGFAPNIHKSEEVLSLLVQAIQKAGYTGRIDIGMDVAASEFHKHGKYDLDFKNPKSDKTKWITGEKLLEKYKGYIKKFPIVSIEDPFDQDDWASWSAMTAATQIQIVGDDLTVTNPKRIEMAVEKKACNCLLLKVNQIGSVTESIKAHCMAKQNGWGTMVSHRSGETEDTFIADLVVGLSTGQIKTGAPCRSERLAKYNQILRIEEELGAGAKPKLKFTQSELHTMSLTIHDYDLRDAFALERKLLLVVGFYPRRDKNHRYLYLLSAFFNLLISYGQLLTMIIQMVLDRRDLSKLTESLLYFFTHFTFLCKLLNFQYYEQDLLKIENFLTDPAFYGFSDDQLKIIKAKIRSSEVIATAFRICCTCTCTFYALVPFIDESRKMSLPLPGWLPYDATEHYFSTVFVQVLSVFISAYCNTAIDIITWKMITLVSAQFEVLRQNLENIDYEATREESEAALVKCVEHHTKIMDLAKQVQVVFSKGMFLQIFGSVIVICTTGFQMIVVPIPSVQFVVLVSYLCGMTTQVATYCWYGHDVITTSDAVGLSFYMSNWYLCDKKLRRSMLIFLEKTKKFTSVKAGNFITLSLATLMQILRSSYSYFAVLQRLYTDDS
;
A
#
# COMPACT_ATOMS: atom_id res chain seq x y z
N MET A 1 -27.27 -67.16 38.37
CA MET A 1 -26.36 -67.85 39.30
C MET A 1 -24.95 -67.37 38.97
N SER A 2 -24.50 -66.30 39.64
CA SER A 2 -23.50 -66.27 40.74
C SER A 2 -22.05 -66.19 40.20
N SER A 3 -21.43 -65.01 40.01
CA SER A 3 -20.87 -64.05 40.98
C SER A 3 -19.54 -64.48 41.65
N VAL A 4 -18.52 -63.60 41.56
CA VAL A 4 -17.54 -63.19 42.62
C VAL A 4 -16.03 -63.53 42.44
N LEU A 5 -15.28 -62.44 42.18
CA LEU A 5 -13.96 -61.98 42.71
C LEU A 5 -12.59 -62.50 42.22
N TRP A 6 -11.86 -61.56 41.59
CA TRP A 6 -10.52 -61.02 41.90
C TRP A 6 -9.39 -61.97 42.37
N ASN A 7 -8.31 -62.03 41.58
CA ASN A 7 -6.95 -61.96 42.13
C ASN A 7 -5.94 -61.38 41.12
N ARG A 8 -5.27 -60.29 41.53
CA ARG A 8 -4.07 -59.72 40.88
C ARG A 8 -2.88 -60.68 41.05
N PRO A 9 -1.88 -60.62 40.17
CA PRO A 9 -0.49 -60.80 40.58
C PRO A 9 0.24 -59.45 40.55
N SER A 10 0.62 -59.02 41.75
CA SER A 10 1.82 -58.29 42.15
C SER A 10 2.78 -57.79 41.06
N CYS A 11 2.95 -56.47 41.03
CA CYS A 11 4.11 -55.77 40.48
C CYS A 11 5.41 -56.32 41.07
N VAL A 12 6.27 -56.86 40.20
CA VAL A 12 7.72 -56.85 40.39
C VAL A 12 8.27 -55.94 39.29
N LEU A 13 8.75 -54.77 39.69
CA LEU A 13 9.48 -53.86 38.81
C LEU A 13 10.85 -54.49 38.49
N PRO A 14 11.18 -54.79 37.22
CA PRO A 14 12.57 -54.95 36.84
C PRO A 14 13.22 -53.55 36.81
N GLY A 15 14.46 -53.46 37.28
CA GLY A 15 15.20 -52.20 37.37
C GLY A 15 15.27 -51.43 36.04
N PRO A 16 15.47 -50.10 36.08
CA PRO A 16 15.34 -49.25 34.91
C PRO A 16 16.36 -49.60 33.83
N GLY A 17 15.86 -50.16 32.73
CA GLY A 17 16.60 -50.36 31.50
C GLY A 17 17.03 -49.03 30.86
N VAL A 18 17.96 -49.10 29.93
CA VAL A 18 18.60 -47.94 29.27
C VAL A 18 17.55 -46.97 28.70
N LEU A 19 16.43 -47.46 28.14
CA LEU A 19 15.32 -46.64 27.65
C LEU A 19 14.63 -45.81 28.75
N THR A 20 14.43 -46.38 29.94
CA THR A 20 13.78 -45.68 31.06
C THR A 20 14.70 -44.58 31.61
N LYS A 21 16.01 -44.80 31.60
CA LYS A 21 17.01 -43.79 31.99
C LYS A 21 17.09 -42.66 30.96
N THR A 22 17.01 -42.95 29.66
CA THR A 22 16.98 -41.92 28.61
C THR A 22 15.70 -41.08 28.65
N LEU A 23 14.53 -41.71 28.89
CA LEU A 23 13.25 -41.01 29.02
C LEU A 23 13.20 -40.12 30.28
N ILE A 24 13.75 -40.59 31.40
CA ILE A 24 13.89 -39.80 32.63
C ILE A 24 14.87 -38.63 32.43
N VAL A 25 15.96 -38.83 31.69
CA VAL A 25 16.91 -37.74 31.37
C VAL A 25 16.27 -36.70 30.44
N ILE A 26 15.48 -37.11 29.44
CA ILE A 26 14.76 -36.19 28.54
C ILE A 26 13.68 -35.42 29.32
N LEU A 27 12.90 -36.08 30.17
CA LEU A 27 11.89 -35.43 31.01
C LEU A 27 12.51 -34.53 32.09
N ALA A 28 13.66 -34.93 32.66
CA ALA A 28 14.41 -34.11 33.62
C ALA A 28 15.06 -32.89 32.96
N LEU A 29 15.56 -33.00 31.73
CA LEU A 29 16.09 -31.87 30.95
C LEU A 29 14.97 -30.87 30.56
N VAL A 30 13.77 -31.37 30.25
CA VAL A 30 12.57 -30.53 30.03
C VAL A 30 12.13 -29.82 31.32
N ALA A 31 12.19 -30.50 32.46
CA ALA A 31 11.89 -29.89 33.77
C ALA A 31 12.97 -28.87 34.22
N LEU A 32 14.25 -29.13 33.95
CA LEU A 32 15.37 -28.21 34.20
C LEU A 32 15.31 -26.96 33.29
N ALA A 33 14.87 -27.12 32.04
CA ALA A 33 14.66 -25.99 31.13
C ALA A 33 13.44 -25.13 31.53
N ALA A 34 12.45 -25.71 32.20
CA ALA A 34 11.28 -25.01 32.75
C ALA A 34 11.57 -24.29 34.09
N ALA A 35 12.63 -24.69 34.81
CA ALA A 35 12.99 -24.15 36.13
C ALA A 35 14.41 -23.56 36.14
N ALA A 36 14.57 -22.31 35.69
CA ALA A 36 15.80 -21.54 35.93
C ALA A 36 15.47 -20.12 36.45
N PRO A 37 15.85 -19.77 37.69
CA PRO A 37 15.75 -18.41 38.21
C PRO A 37 16.94 -17.52 37.79
N LYS A 38 16.73 -16.21 37.98
CA LYS A 38 17.52 -15.05 37.55
C LYS A 38 19.05 -15.14 37.75
N THR A 39 19.76 -14.62 36.73
CA THR A 39 21.09 -13.96 36.71
C THR A 39 22.31 -14.68 37.29
N THR A 40 23.28 -15.02 36.44
CA THR A 40 24.71 -14.78 36.71
C THR A 40 25.52 -14.70 35.40
N LYS A 41 26.43 -13.72 35.31
CA LYS A 41 27.37 -13.51 34.19
C LYS A 41 28.41 -14.63 34.14
N LEU A 42 28.71 -15.18 32.97
CA LEU A 42 29.96 -15.92 32.71
C LEU A 42 30.61 -15.44 31.41
N ASN A 43 31.94 -15.32 31.44
CA ASN A 43 32.77 -14.54 30.53
C ASN A 43 33.39 -15.42 29.43
N PHE A 44 33.56 -14.85 28.23
CA PHE A 44 34.10 -15.48 27.02
C PHE A 44 35.62 -15.72 27.10
N ARG A 45 36.12 -16.79 26.47
CA ARG A 45 37.25 -16.77 25.50
C ARG A 45 37.61 -18.17 25.02
N ASN A 46 38.05 -18.23 23.76
CA ASN A 46 38.67 -19.33 23.04
C ASN A 46 37.71 -20.18 22.19
N LEU A 47 37.60 -19.83 20.91
CA LEU A 47 37.73 -20.75 19.77
C LEU A 47 37.51 -19.96 18.47
N TYR A 48 38.58 -19.39 17.94
CA TYR A 48 38.67 -19.01 16.53
C TYR A 48 40.06 -19.39 16.05
N LYS A 49 40.15 -20.30 15.08
CA LYS A 49 41.27 -20.39 14.13
C LYS A 49 40.92 -21.32 12.95
N GLN A 50 40.88 -20.68 11.76
CA GLN A 50 41.22 -21.20 10.41
C GLN A 50 40.17 -22.01 9.58
N PRO A 51 40.36 -22.18 8.25
CA PRO A 51 40.30 -21.15 7.21
C PRO A 51 39.45 -21.58 5.98
N ILE A 52 39.34 -20.67 5.00
CA ILE A 52 38.51 -20.70 3.76
C ILE A 52 39.11 -21.62 2.67
N ILE A 53 38.26 -22.33 1.91
CA ILE A 53 38.60 -23.05 0.65
C ILE A 53 37.51 -22.72 -0.41
N PRO A 54 37.85 -22.55 -1.72
CA PRO A 54 36.97 -21.90 -2.70
C PRO A 54 36.03 -22.85 -3.47
N ILE A 55 35.00 -22.22 -4.06
CA ILE A 55 33.84 -22.81 -4.76
C ILE A 55 34.16 -23.01 -6.23
N ASP A 56 33.82 -24.19 -6.77
CA ASP A 56 33.78 -24.45 -8.22
C ASP A 56 32.34 -24.65 -8.72
N LYS A 57 32.10 -24.20 -9.95
CA LYS A 57 30.81 -24.12 -10.65
C LYS A 57 30.61 -25.36 -11.50
N THR A 58 29.40 -25.90 -11.54
CA THR A 58 28.83 -26.49 -12.77
C THR A 58 27.32 -26.71 -12.62
N VAL A 59 26.57 -26.30 -13.65
CA VAL A 59 25.14 -26.53 -13.85
C VAL A 59 25.00 -27.42 -15.08
N PRO A 60 24.08 -28.41 -15.09
CA PRO A 60 23.47 -28.83 -16.34
C PRO A 60 21.96 -28.61 -16.35
N ARG A 61 21.54 -28.09 -17.49
CA ARG A 61 20.19 -27.90 -18.04
C ARG A 61 19.76 -29.23 -18.70
N ILE A 62 18.45 -29.50 -18.87
CA ILE A 62 17.78 -29.96 -20.12
C ILE A 62 16.46 -30.77 -19.92
N ILE A 63 15.38 -30.23 -20.55
CA ILE A 63 14.27 -30.87 -21.34
C ILE A 63 13.30 -31.82 -20.58
N GLY A 64 11.97 -31.81 -20.72
CA GLY A 64 11.03 -31.22 -21.70
C GLY A 64 10.05 -32.32 -22.18
N GLY A 65 8.75 -32.01 -22.34
CA GLY A 65 7.87 -32.72 -23.28
C GLY A 65 6.56 -33.37 -22.77
N HIS A 66 5.45 -32.76 -23.21
CA HIS A 66 4.19 -33.33 -23.71
C HIS A 66 2.93 -33.59 -22.85
N GLU A 67 1.87 -32.97 -23.40
CA GLU A 67 0.42 -32.98 -23.21
C GLU A 67 -0.27 -34.35 -23.36
N ALA A 68 -1.42 -34.54 -22.68
CA ALA A 68 -2.72 -34.85 -23.29
C ALA A 68 -3.85 -34.95 -22.24
N THR A 69 -4.96 -34.27 -22.50
CA THR A 69 -6.30 -34.38 -21.88
C THR A 69 -7.11 -35.55 -22.49
N PRO A 70 -8.42 -35.87 -22.19
CA PRO A 70 -9.39 -35.32 -21.23
C PRO A 70 -10.36 -36.35 -20.52
N HIS A 71 -11.22 -35.79 -19.65
CA HIS A 71 -12.58 -36.19 -19.22
C HIS A 71 -12.82 -37.24 -18.11
N SER A 72 -13.22 -36.75 -16.92
CA SER A 72 -14.60 -36.90 -16.38
C SER A 72 -14.77 -36.07 -15.08
N ILE A 73 -15.94 -35.45 -14.92
CA ILE A 73 -16.36 -34.51 -13.85
C ILE A 73 -16.77 -35.31 -12.60
N PRO A 74 -16.42 -34.96 -11.33
CA PRO A 74 -17.36 -34.20 -10.46
C PRO A 74 -16.77 -33.42 -9.25
N PHE A 75 -17.64 -32.69 -8.54
CA PHE A 75 -17.49 -32.13 -7.18
C PHE A 75 -16.85 -30.73 -7.00
N GLN A 76 -15.86 -30.34 -7.79
CA GLN A 76 -15.26 -29.00 -7.70
C GLN A 76 -16.24 -27.88 -8.09
N ALA A 77 -17.13 -28.16 -9.04
CA ALA A 77 -18.17 -27.23 -9.51
C ALA A 77 -19.27 -26.93 -8.46
N PHE A 78 -19.39 -27.75 -7.41
CA PHE A 78 -20.35 -27.54 -6.33
C PHE A 78 -19.79 -26.61 -5.24
N LEU A 79 -18.49 -26.73 -4.93
CA LEU A 79 -17.81 -25.86 -3.95
C LEU A 79 -17.47 -24.47 -4.51
N GLU A 80 -17.16 -24.36 -5.81
CA GLU A 80 -16.97 -23.06 -6.46
C GLU A 80 -18.26 -22.21 -6.45
N ARG A 81 -19.44 -22.84 -6.59
CA ARG A 81 -20.73 -22.15 -6.50
C ARG A 81 -21.04 -21.62 -5.09
N ALA A 82 -20.54 -22.29 -4.05
CA ALA A 82 -20.75 -21.88 -2.65
C ALA A 82 -19.80 -20.76 -2.21
N PHE A 83 -18.55 -20.74 -2.69
CA PHE A 83 -17.59 -19.67 -2.37
C PHE A 83 -17.78 -18.40 -3.22
N CYS A 84 -18.28 -18.50 -4.45
CA CYS A 84 -18.65 -17.32 -5.26
C CYS A 84 -19.83 -16.52 -4.68
N SER A 85 -20.54 -17.05 -3.69
CA SER A 85 -21.69 -16.38 -3.06
C SER A 85 -21.31 -15.28 -2.05
N LEU A 86 -20.03 -15.15 -1.66
CA LEU A 86 -19.57 -14.13 -0.68
C LEU A 86 -18.62 -13.07 -1.26
N VAL A 87 -18.24 -13.21 -2.54
CA VAL A 87 -17.74 -12.13 -3.39
C VAL A 87 -18.54 -12.21 -4.69
N SER A 88 -19.78 -11.74 -4.65
CA SER A 88 -20.57 -11.61 -5.86
C SER A 88 -19.86 -10.60 -6.76
N LYS A 89 -19.42 -11.05 -7.95
CA LYS A 89 -19.14 -10.15 -9.07
C LYS A 89 -20.32 -9.19 -9.20
N MET A 90 -20.05 -7.89 -9.34
CA MET A 90 -21.10 -6.92 -9.63
C MET A 90 -21.06 -6.57 -11.12
N PRO A 91 -21.78 -7.35 -11.95
CA PRO A 91 -21.85 -7.06 -13.38
C PRO A 91 -22.55 -5.72 -13.61
N ILE A 92 -22.08 -4.99 -14.62
CA ILE A 92 -22.80 -3.83 -15.15
C ILE A 92 -24.07 -4.36 -15.81
N LYS A 93 -25.25 -3.96 -15.32
CA LYS A 93 -26.54 -4.41 -15.89
C LYS A 93 -26.94 -3.60 -17.10
N CYS A 94 -26.76 -2.29 -17.01
CA CYS A 94 -27.20 -1.35 -18.03
C CYS A 94 -26.35 -0.08 -17.93
N ILE A 95 -26.03 0.49 -19.08
CA ILE A 95 -25.49 1.84 -19.21
C ILE A 95 -26.41 2.58 -20.17
N GLN A 96 -26.85 3.77 -19.78
CA GLN A 96 -27.70 4.62 -20.60
C GLN A 96 -27.20 6.06 -20.57
N ALA A 97 -26.87 6.60 -21.73
CA ALA A 97 -26.56 8.00 -21.94
C ALA A 97 -27.79 8.80 -22.36
N ARG A 98 -27.82 10.08 -21.96
CA ARG A 98 -28.82 11.07 -22.35
C ARG A 98 -28.18 12.45 -22.55
N GLN A 99 -28.94 13.33 -23.20
CA GLN A 99 -28.59 14.74 -23.35
C GLN A 99 -29.15 15.52 -22.16
N ILE A 100 -28.30 16.30 -21.50
CA ILE A 100 -28.68 17.34 -20.54
C ILE A 100 -28.12 18.69 -20.99
N PHE A 101 -28.27 19.73 -20.18
CA PHE A 101 -27.71 21.06 -20.46
C PHE A 101 -26.63 21.42 -19.44
N ASP A 102 -25.54 22.01 -19.93
CA ASP A 102 -24.51 22.62 -19.10
C ASP A 102 -24.97 23.98 -18.53
N SER A 103 -24.14 24.58 -17.69
CA SER A 103 -24.38 25.85 -17.01
C SER A 103 -24.52 27.06 -17.94
N ARG A 104 -24.19 26.91 -19.23
CA ARG A 104 -24.33 27.91 -20.29
C ARG A 104 -25.53 27.63 -21.19
N GLY A 105 -26.30 26.58 -20.91
CA GLY A 105 -27.44 26.16 -21.70
C GLY A 105 -27.07 25.44 -23.00
N ASN A 106 -25.85 24.91 -23.13
CA ASN A 106 -25.48 24.06 -24.26
C ASN A 106 -25.71 22.59 -23.90
N PRO A 107 -26.06 21.73 -24.87
CA PRO A 107 -26.17 20.29 -24.64
C PRO A 107 -24.86 19.66 -24.10
N THR A 108 -24.96 18.66 -23.24
CA THR A 108 -23.83 17.79 -22.85
C THR A 108 -24.30 16.37 -22.53
N VAL A 109 -23.35 15.44 -22.34
CA VAL A 109 -23.59 14.02 -22.10
C VAL A 109 -23.74 13.75 -20.60
N GLU A 110 -24.79 13.01 -20.23
CA GLU A 110 -24.95 12.38 -18.92
C GLU A 110 -25.11 10.88 -19.09
N VAL A 111 -24.49 10.09 -18.22
CA VAL A 111 -24.52 8.63 -18.23
C VAL A 111 -25.05 8.10 -16.90
N ASP A 112 -26.02 7.22 -16.97
CA ASP A 112 -26.46 6.36 -15.86
C ASP A 112 -25.89 4.96 -16.05
N LEU A 113 -25.19 4.45 -15.04
CA LEU A 113 -24.73 3.08 -14.94
C LEU A 113 -25.52 2.37 -13.83
N ILE A 114 -26.16 1.26 -14.15
CA ILE A 114 -27.01 0.51 -13.23
C ILE A 114 -26.34 -0.81 -12.89
N THR A 115 -26.29 -1.12 -11.59
CA THR A 115 -25.80 -2.40 -11.03
C THR A 115 -26.82 -2.96 -10.04
N ASP A 116 -26.47 -4.05 -9.34
CA ASP A 116 -27.27 -4.55 -8.22
C ASP A 116 -27.41 -3.56 -7.05
N LEU A 117 -26.48 -2.61 -6.91
CA LEU A 117 -26.49 -1.63 -5.83
C LEU A 117 -27.28 -0.35 -6.16
N GLY A 118 -27.77 -0.23 -7.40
CA GLY A 118 -28.55 0.92 -7.85
C GLY A 118 -27.92 1.63 -9.04
N LEU A 119 -28.31 2.90 -9.18
CA LEU A 119 -27.98 3.78 -10.30
C LEU A 119 -26.88 4.76 -9.91
N PHE A 120 -25.84 4.82 -10.73
CA PHE A 120 -24.70 5.74 -10.60
C PHE A 120 -24.67 6.67 -11.79
N ARG A 121 -24.76 7.97 -11.54
CA ARG A 121 -24.90 8.99 -12.58
C ARG A 121 -23.66 9.86 -12.66
N ALA A 122 -23.22 10.16 -13.87
CA ALA A 122 -22.19 11.16 -14.11
C ALA A 122 -22.48 12.03 -15.34
N ALA A 123 -22.16 13.32 -15.25
CA ALA A 123 -22.28 14.26 -16.36
C ALA A 123 -20.93 14.85 -16.77
N VAL A 124 -20.80 15.20 -18.05
CA VAL A 124 -19.53 15.65 -18.64
C VAL A 124 -19.51 17.17 -18.81
N PRO A 125 -18.47 17.88 -18.33
CA PRO A 125 -18.33 19.32 -18.55
C PRO A 125 -17.79 19.65 -19.95
N SER A 126 -17.89 20.91 -20.37
CA SER A 126 -17.45 21.41 -21.68
C SER A 126 -16.73 22.77 -21.57
N GLY A 127 -15.68 22.97 -22.38
CA GLY A 127 -14.88 24.21 -22.41
C GLY A 127 -15.49 25.35 -23.24
N ALA A 128 -14.97 26.58 -23.10
CA ALA A 128 -15.16 27.70 -24.03
C ALA A 128 -13.89 27.89 -24.86
N SER A 129 -12.79 28.18 -24.17
CA SER A 129 -11.43 28.14 -24.70
C SER A 129 -10.92 26.71 -24.54
N THR A 130 -10.59 26.10 -25.67
CA THR A 130 -10.14 24.70 -25.75
C THR A 130 -8.78 24.68 -26.44
N GLY A 131 -7.76 24.18 -25.75
CA GLY A 131 -6.45 23.95 -26.35
C GLY A 131 -6.56 23.04 -27.58
N VAL A 132 -5.71 23.27 -28.57
CA VAL A 132 -5.78 22.54 -29.86
C VAL A 132 -5.41 21.06 -29.74
N HIS A 133 -4.86 20.67 -28.59
CA HIS A 133 -4.38 19.32 -28.29
C HIS A 133 -5.31 18.53 -27.34
N GLU A 134 -6.46 19.08 -26.94
CA GLU A 134 -7.45 18.36 -26.13
C GLU A 134 -8.00 17.12 -26.88
N ALA A 135 -8.42 16.12 -26.11
CA ALA A 135 -9.24 15.04 -26.65
C ALA A 135 -10.55 15.59 -27.22
N LEU A 136 -11.06 14.99 -28.29
CA LEU A 136 -12.17 15.54 -29.06
C LEU A 136 -13.49 15.47 -28.29
N GLU A 137 -14.06 16.62 -28.00
CA GLU A 137 -15.46 16.74 -27.60
C GLU A 137 -16.38 16.59 -28.84
N LEU A 138 -17.09 15.46 -28.95
CA LEU A 138 -17.88 15.16 -30.14
C LEU A 138 -19.22 15.91 -30.12
N ARG A 139 -19.41 16.78 -31.11
CA ARG A 139 -20.63 17.57 -31.37
C ARG A 139 -21.22 17.20 -32.74
N ASP A 140 -22.53 17.31 -32.89
CA ASP A 140 -23.22 16.90 -34.13
C ASP A 140 -23.04 17.90 -35.28
N ASN A 141 -22.69 19.16 -35.00
CA ASN A 141 -22.47 20.24 -35.97
C ASN A 141 -23.67 20.54 -36.89
N ASP A 142 -24.88 20.08 -36.54
CA ASP A 142 -26.12 20.45 -37.24
C ASP A 142 -26.60 21.84 -36.78
N LYS A 143 -26.32 22.86 -37.59
CA LYS A 143 -26.71 24.26 -37.31
C LYS A 143 -28.21 24.45 -37.05
N LYS A 144 -29.08 23.55 -37.53
CA LYS A 144 -30.53 23.63 -37.31
C LYS A 144 -30.93 23.25 -35.88
N ASN A 145 -30.11 22.46 -35.19
CA ASN A 145 -30.39 21.94 -33.86
C ASN A 145 -29.34 22.45 -32.86
N TYR A 146 -29.80 23.16 -31.81
CA TYR A 146 -28.92 23.66 -30.74
C TYR A 146 -27.68 24.42 -31.26
N HIS A 147 -27.81 25.14 -32.38
CA HIS A 147 -26.71 25.87 -33.04
C HIS A 147 -25.50 24.99 -33.41
N GLY A 148 -25.72 23.71 -33.73
CA GLY A 148 -24.66 22.74 -34.03
C GLY A 148 -24.04 22.08 -32.80
N LYS A 149 -24.54 22.37 -31.60
CA LYS A 149 -23.94 21.91 -30.34
C LYS A 149 -24.66 20.71 -29.72
N SER A 150 -25.57 20.02 -30.40
CA SER A 150 -26.11 18.77 -29.85
C SER A 150 -25.03 17.69 -29.73
N VAL A 151 -25.28 16.70 -28.87
CA VAL A 151 -24.35 15.60 -28.55
C VAL A 151 -24.99 14.23 -28.84
N GLN A 152 -25.94 14.18 -29.77
CA GLN A 152 -26.71 12.97 -30.05
C GLN A 152 -25.80 11.85 -30.59
N THR A 153 -24.79 12.18 -31.38
CA THR A 153 -23.80 11.21 -31.87
C THR A 153 -23.01 10.60 -30.71
N ALA A 154 -22.55 11.41 -29.76
CA ALA A 154 -21.85 10.90 -28.56
C ALA A 154 -22.76 10.01 -27.70
N ILE A 155 -24.02 10.38 -27.52
CA ILE A 155 -25.02 9.57 -26.81
C ILE A 155 -25.26 8.24 -27.52
N ASN A 156 -25.38 8.25 -28.85
CA ASN A 156 -25.54 7.04 -29.64
C ASN A 156 -24.30 6.15 -29.51
N ASN A 157 -23.09 6.71 -29.52
CA ASN A 157 -21.85 5.95 -29.30
C ASN A 157 -21.85 5.26 -27.92
N VAL A 158 -22.30 5.94 -26.85
CA VAL A 158 -22.45 5.28 -25.55
C VAL A 158 -23.48 4.15 -25.62
N ASN A 159 -24.70 4.45 -26.08
CA ASN A 159 -25.83 3.52 -25.98
C ASN A 159 -25.72 2.31 -26.93
N GLN A 160 -25.13 2.49 -28.11
CA GLN A 160 -25.12 1.48 -29.18
C GLN A 160 -23.78 0.76 -29.31
N ILE A 161 -22.68 1.34 -28.81
CA ILE A 161 -21.33 0.79 -28.98
C ILE A 161 -20.68 0.48 -27.63
N ILE A 162 -20.50 1.49 -26.76
CA ILE A 162 -19.77 1.32 -25.50
C ILE A 162 -20.57 0.43 -24.52
N ALA A 163 -21.85 0.73 -24.33
CA ALA A 163 -22.69 0.03 -23.38
C ALA A 163 -22.81 -1.48 -23.68
N PRO A 164 -23.14 -1.92 -24.91
CA PRO A 164 -23.21 -3.35 -25.22
C PRO A 164 -21.88 -4.08 -25.00
N GLU A 165 -20.75 -3.47 -25.36
CA GLU A 165 -19.44 -4.11 -25.22
C GLU A 165 -19.03 -4.23 -23.75
N LEU A 166 -19.23 -3.18 -22.93
CA LEU A 166 -18.92 -3.23 -21.50
C LEU A 166 -19.79 -4.24 -20.73
N VAL A 167 -21.09 -4.30 -21.02
CA VAL A 167 -21.98 -5.31 -20.42
C VAL A 167 -21.55 -6.73 -20.84
N LYS A 168 -21.15 -6.92 -22.10
CA LYS A 168 -20.69 -8.22 -22.62
C LYS A 168 -19.36 -8.66 -22.01
N CYS A 169 -18.39 -7.75 -21.83
CA CYS A 169 -17.10 -8.07 -21.23
C CYS A 169 -17.20 -8.47 -19.75
N ASN A 170 -18.28 -8.08 -19.07
CA ASN A 170 -18.58 -8.48 -17.70
C ASN A 170 -17.43 -8.18 -16.72
N LEU A 171 -16.75 -7.05 -16.93
CA LEU A 171 -15.75 -6.50 -16.03
C LEU A 171 -16.42 -5.97 -14.76
N GLU A 172 -15.70 -6.02 -13.64
CA GLU A 172 -16.21 -5.44 -12.39
C GLU A 172 -15.99 -3.93 -12.36
N VAL A 173 -16.96 -3.18 -11.85
CA VAL A 173 -16.87 -1.71 -11.75
C VAL A 173 -15.72 -1.19 -10.87
N THR A 174 -15.06 -2.05 -10.07
CA THR A 174 -13.85 -1.70 -9.31
C THR A 174 -12.58 -1.75 -10.16
N GLN A 175 -12.63 -2.32 -11.36
CA GLN A 175 -11.54 -2.47 -12.31
C GLN A 175 -11.50 -1.25 -13.27
N GLN A 176 -11.32 -0.06 -12.68
CA GLN A 176 -11.37 1.22 -13.40
C GLN A 176 -10.40 1.24 -14.59
N SER A 177 -9.15 0.80 -14.37
CA SER A 177 -8.10 0.79 -15.39
C SER A 177 -8.46 -0.10 -16.57
N GLU A 178 -8.97 -1.30 -16.30
CA GLU A 178 -9.33 -2.28 -17.33
C GLU A 178 -10.54 -1.81 -18.15
N ILE A 179 -11.53 -1.20 -17.50
CA ILE A 179 -12.72 -0.63 -18.16
C ILE A 179 -12.32 0.57 -19.03
N ASP A 180 -11.52 1.49 -18.50
CA ASP A 180 -11.02 2.63 -19.27
C ASP A 180 -10.17 2.16 -20.46
N GLU A 181 -9.23 1.24 -20.26
CA GLU A 181 -8.43 0.66 -21.34
C GLU A 181 -9.27 0.00 -22.43
N LEU A 182 -10.35 -0.68 -22.07
CA LEU A 182 -11.25 -1.29 -23.05
C LEU A 182 -11.96 -0.22 -23.89
N MET A 183 -12.47 0.86 -23.27
CA MET A 183 -13.09 1.96 -24.00
C MET A 183 -12.09 2.68 -24.91
N LEU A 184 -10.86 2.87 -24.45
CA LEU A 184 -9.77 3.44 -25.25
C LEU A 184 -9.42 2.57 -26.46
N LYS A 185 -9.39 1.23 -26.30
CA LYS A 185 -9.16 0.29 -27.40
C LYS A 185 -10.34 0.26 -28.39
N LEU A 186 -11.57 0.40 -27.89
CA LEU A 186 -12.78 0.43 -28.72
C LEU A 186 -12.85 1.68 -29.60
N ASP A 187 -12.42 2.82 -29.06
CA ASP A 187 -12.22 4.05 -29.82
C ASP A 187 -11.05 3.89 -30.82
N GLY A 188 -9.88 3.49 -30.34
CA GLY A 188 -8.71 3.19 -31.18
C GLY A 188 -8.04 4.42 -31.80
N THR A 189 -8.40 5.64 -31.41
CA THR A 189 -7.76 6.88 -31.87
C THR A 189 -7.02 7.58 -30.72
N GLU A 190 -5.97 8.34 -31.04
CA GLU A 190 -5.15 9.03 -30.03
C GLU A 190 -5.93 10.10 -29.25
N ASN A 191 -6.81 10.83 -29.94
CA ASN A 191 -7.58 11.95 -29.37
C ASN A 191 -9.04 11.59 -29.09
N LYS A 192 -9.40 10.31 -29.04
CA LYS A 192 -10.77 9.82 -28.78
C LYS A 192 -11.81 10.35 -29.77
N SER A 193 -11.40 10.56 -31.02
CA SER A 193 -12.22 11.21 -32.06
C SER A 193 -13.29 10.32 -32.67
N LYS A 194 -13.20 9.00 -32.52
CA LYS A 194 -14.18 8.07 -33.08
C LYS A 194 -15.45 8.01 -32.24
N LEU A 195 -15.31 7.83 -30.92
CA LEU A 195 -16.43 7.73 -29.99
C LEU A 195 -16.75 9.07 -29.33
N GLY A 196 -15.77 9.95 -29.20
CA GLY A 196 -15.85 11.22 -28.48
C GLY A 196 -15.35 11.07 -27.04
N ALA A 197 -14.47 11.98 -26.61
CA ALA A 197 -13.98 12.02 -25.24
C ALA A 197 -15.12 12.21 -24.22
N ASN A 198 -16.15 12.95 -24.61
CA ASN A 198 -17.38 13.14 -23.84
C ASN A 198 -18.24 11.88 -23.70
N ALA A 199 -18.20 10.95 -24.66
CA ALA A 199 -18.86 9.65 -24.52
C ALA A 199 -18.10 8.75 -23.53
N ILE A 200 -16.78 8.63 -23.69
CA ILE A 200 -15.92 7.77 -22.86
C ILE A 200 -15.90 8.27 -21.41
N LEU A 201 -15.71 9.57 -21.21
CA LEU A 201 -15.59 10.14 -19.87
C LEU A 201 -16.87 9.92 -19.06
N GLY A 202 -18.05 10.14 -19.64
CA GLY A 202 -19.32 9.95 -18.92
C GLY A 202 -19.46 8.56 -18.32
N VAL A 203 -19.08 7.53 -19.08
CA VAL A 203 -19.05 6.14 -18.61
C VAL A 203 -17.95 5.94 -17.56
N SER A 204 -16.73 6.43 -17.81
CA SER A 204 -15.58 6.33 -16.90
C SER A 204 -15.87 6.89 -15.50
N LEU A 205 -16.53 8.05 -15.43
CA LEU A 205 -16.94 8.69 -14.16
C LEU A 205 -18.03 7.89 -13.43
N ALA A 206 -19.02 7.37 -14.17
CA ALA A 206 -20.11 6.57 -13.60
C ALA A 206 -19.60 5.22 -13.05
N VAL A 207 -18.61 4.62 -13.73
CA VAL A 207 -17.91 3.41 -13.27
C VAL A 207 -17.20 3.67 -11.94
N ALA A 208 -16.45 4.76 -11.80
CA ALA A 208 -15.77 5.10 -10.54
C ALA A 208 -16.76 5.26 -9.37
N LYS A 209 -17.92 5.91 -9.62
CA LYS A 209 -19.00 6.04 -8.63
C LYS A 209 -19.56 4.66 -8.22
N ALA A 210 -19.78 3.77 -9.18
CA ALA A 210 -20.22 2.40 -8.92
C ALA A 210 -19.15 1.56 -8.19
N GLY A 211 -17.87 1.74 -8.53
CA GLY A 211 -16.72 1.11 -7.90
C GLY A 211 -16.59 1.47 -6.42
N ALA A 212 -16.79 2.76 -6.09
CA ALA A 212 -16.81 3.22 -4.70
C ALA A 212 -17.94 2.57 -3.89
N ALA A 213 -19.16 2.56 -4.45
CA ALA A 213 -20.32 1.94 -3.82
C ALA A 213 -20.16 0.43 -3.63
N LYS A 214 -19.58 -0.28 -4.60
CA LYS A 214 -19.26 -1.72 -4.48
C LYS A 214 -18.34 -2.01 -3.31
N ARG A 215 -17.37 -1.13 -3.08
CA ARG A 215 -16.39 -1.24 -2.00
C ARG A 215 -16.94 -0.76 -0.65
N GLY A 216 -18.15 -0.18 -0.62
CA GLY A 216 -18.75 0.37 0.60
C GLY A 216 -17.97 1.56 1.16
N ILE A 217 -17.32 2.34 0.30
CA ILE A 217 -16.52 3.51 0.70
C ILE A 217 -16.96 4.76 -0.08
N PRO A 218 -16.70 5.98 0.45
CA PRO A 218 -16.88 7.22 -0.29
C PRO A 218 -16.04 7.30 -1.56
N LEU A 219 -16.50 8.08 -2.53
CA LEU A 219 -15.83 8.22 -3.83
C LEU A 219 -14.41 8.76 -3.70
N TYR A 220 -14.15 9.79 -2.88
CA TYR A 220 -12.78 10.29 -2.69
C TYR A 220 -11.82 9.22 -2.15
N LYS A 221 -12.27 8.28 -1.29
CA LYS A 221 -11.41 7.17 -0.83
C LYS A 221 -11.14 6.17 -1.94
N HIS A 222 -12.17 5.88 -2.75
CA HIS A 222 -12.00 5.02 -3.92
C HIS A 222 -10.98 5.61 -4.91
N LEU A 223 -11.08 6.91 -5.20
CA LEU A 223 -10.15 7.64 -6.06
C LEU A 223 -8.74 7.72 -5.45
N ALA A 224 -8.62 7.86 -4.12
CA ALA A 224 -7.35 7.79 -3.42
C ALA A 224 -6.68 6.43 -3.60
N ASP A 225 -7.42 5.33 -3.45
CA ASP A 225 -6.90 3.99 -3.67
C ASP A 225 -6.45 3.76 -5.12
N LEU A 226 -7.23 4.24 -6.10
CA LEU A 226 -6.86 4.17 -7.52
C LEU A 226 -5.57 4.96 -7.81
N ALA A 227 -5.34 6.06 -7.10
CA ALA A 227 -4.12 6.87 -7.22
C ALA A 227 -2.95 6.37 -6.34
N GLY A 228 -3.16 5.35 -5.50
CA GLY A 228 -2.17 4.89 -4.52
C GLY A 228 -1.89 5.92 -3.41
N ASN A 229 -2.86 6.78 -3.11
CA ASN A 229 -2.74 7.83 -2.10
C ASN A 229 -3.33 7.39 -0.76
N THR A 230 -2.53 7.45 0.30
CA THR A 230 -2.93 6.99 1.65
C THR A 230 -3.32 8.13 2.60
N ASP A 231 -2.79 9.33 2.37
CA ASP A 231 -3.06 10.51 3.19
C ASP A 231 -4.01 11.45 2.45
N ILE A 232 -5.18 11.67 3.04
CA ILE A 232 -6.20 12.55 2.50
C ILE A 232 -5.97 13.99 2.94
N ILE A 233 -5.97 14.90 1.98
CA ILE A 233 -5.76 16.33 2.18
C ILE A 233 -6.90 17.12 1.52
N LEU A 234 -7.43 18.12 2.23
CA LEU A 234 -8.39 19.06 1.68
C LEU A 234 -7.70 20.21 0.93
N PRO A 235 -8.26 20.68 -0.20
CA PRO A 235 -7.62 21.67 -1.06
C PRO A 235 -7.85 23.12 -0.61
N VAL A 236 -6.96 24.04 -1.00
CA VAL A 236 -7.29 25.48 -1.07
C VAL A 236 -8.20 25.71 -2.27
N PRO A 237 -9.38 26.35 -2.09
CA PRO A 237 -10.20 26.78 -3.21
C PRO A 237 -9.62 28.05 -3.87
N ALA A 238 -9.42 28.00 -5.18
CA ALA A 238 -9.10 29.15 -6.02
C ALA A 238 -10.39 29.69 -6.64
N PHE A 239 -10.96 30.72 -6.02
CA PHE A 239 -12.23 31.30 -6.44
C PHE A 239 -12.01 32.30 -7.56
N ASN A 240 -12.51 32.02 -8.77
CA ASN A 240 -12.53 33.00 -9.85
C ASN A 240 -13.54 34.11 -9.54
N VAL A 241 -13.09 35.34 -9.27
CA VAL A 241 -13.95 36.43 -8.78
C VAL A 241 -14.09 37.59 -9.77
N ILE A 242 -13.19 37.72 -10.75
CA ILE A 242 -13.31 38.66 -11.87
C ILE A 242 -12.95 37.96 -13.18
N ASN A 243 -13.84 38.10 -14.16
CA ASN A 243 -13.72 37.50 -15.48
C ASN A 243 -13.31 38.53 -16.53
N GLY A 244 -12.41 38.14 -17.42
CA GLY A 244 -12.01 38.83 -18.63
C GLY A 244 -11.91 37.85 -19.79
N GLY A 245 -10.96 38.07 -20.70
CA GLY A 245 -10.68 37.17 -21.82
C GLY A 245 -11.92 36.81 -22.63
N SER A 246 -12.01 35.56 -23.08
CA SER A 246 -13.15 35.01 -23.82
C SER A 246 -14.36 34.71 -22.94
N HIS A 247 -14.22 34.79 -21.60
CA HIS A 247 -15.28 34.53 -20.61
C HIS A 247 -16.13 35.78 -20.27
N ALA A 248 -15.78 36.97 -20.79
CA ALA A 248 -16.50 38.20 -20.52
C ALA A 248 -16.47 39.21 -21.69
N GLY A 249 -17.61 39.88 -21.91
CA GLY A 249 -17.76 40.93 -22.93
C GLY A 249 -17.10 42.28 -22.61
N ASN A 250 -16.24 42.35 -21.57
CA ASN A 250 -15.44 43.54 -21.27
C ASN A 250 -14.19 43.61 -22.16
N LYS A 251 -13.32 44.61 -21.98
CA LYS A 251 -12.05 44.72 -22.73
C LYS A 251 -10.83 44.11 -22.02
N LEU A 252 -11.02 43.52 -20.85
CA LEU A 252 -9.94 42.91 -20.08
C LEU A 252 -9.40 41.69 -20.83
N ALA A 253 -8.10 41.65 -21.14
CA ALA A 253 -7.52 40.58 -21.95
C ALA A 253 -7.34 39.27 -21.17
N MET A 254 -6.84 39.33 -19.94
CA MET A 254 -6.61 38.16 -19.09
C MET A 254 -7.94 37.56 -18.62
N GLN A 255 -8.02 36.24 -18.55
CA GLN A 255 -9.28 35.51 -18.45
C GLN A 255 -9.86 35.46 -17.04
N GLU A 256 -9.06 35.12 -16.03
CA GLU A 256 -9.54 34.88 -14.67
C GLU A 256 -8.62 35.54 -13.65
N PHE A 257 -9.24 36.14 -12.63
CA PHE A 257 -8.54 36.63 -11.46
C PHE A 257 -9.15 35.98 -10.22
N MET A 258 -8.32 35.19 -9.56
CA MET A 258 -8.72 34.31 -8.48
C MET A 258 -8.23 34.80 -7.12
N ILE A 259 -9.00 34.51 -6.07
CA ILE A 259 -8.55 34.64 -4.68
C ILE A 259 -8.37 33.26 -4.05
N LEU A 260 -7.30 33.11 -3.27
CA LEU A 260 -6.90 31.84 -2.66
C LEU A 260 -6.73 32.05 -1.14
N PRO A 261 -7.65 31.55 -0.30
CA PRO A 261 -7.57 31.70 1.16
C PRO A 261 -6.53 30.77 1.82
N THR A 262 -5.26 30.93 1.47
CA THR A 262 -4.13 30.13 1.96
C THR A 262 -3.88 30.30 3.48
N GLY A 263 -4.33 31.41 4.05
CA GLY A 263 -4.22 31.66 5.48
C GLY A 263 -5.33 31.06 6.33
N ALA A 264 -6.30 30.33 5.75
CA ALA A 264 -7.34 29.64 6.49
C ALA A 264 -6.75 28.47 7.32
N ASN A 265 -7.53 27.90 8.25
CA ASN A 265 -7.17 26.70 9.03
C ASN A 265 -8.05 25.49 8.72
N SER A 266 -9.08 25.65 7.88
CA SER A 266 -10.00 24.61 7.44
C SER A 266 -10.59 24.99 6.08
N PHE A 267 -11.17 24.04 5.36
CA PHE A 267 -11.89 24.32 4.13
C PHE A 267 -13.14 25.17 4.40
N THR A 268 -13.84 24.91 5.51
CA THR A 268 -14.94 25.75 6.00
C THR A 268 -14.51 27.20 6.20
N GLU A 269 -13.37 27.46 6.85
CA GLU A 269 -12.86 28.82 7.00
C GLU A 269 -12.48 29.43 5.65
N ALA A 270 -11.87 28.66 4.74
CA ALA A 270 -11.53 29.13 3.41
C ALA A 270 -12.78 29.54 2.60
N MET A 271 -13.86 28.77 2.67
CA MET A 271 -15.16 29.12 2.08
C MET A 271 -15.74 30.41 2.66
N LYS A 272 -15.68 30.59 3.99
CA LYS A 272 -16.11 31.82 4.65
C LYS A 272 -15.31 33.04 4.15
N MET A 273 -13.98 32.92 4.14
CA MET A 273 -13.08 33.98 3.68
C MET A 273 -13.35 34.35 2.21
N GLY A 274 -13.47 33.37 1.32
CA GLY A 274 -13.74 33.58 -0.10
C GLY A 274 -15.09 34.24 -0.36
N THR A 275 -16.16 33.77 0.31
CA THR A 275 -17.52 34.33 0.17
C THR A 275 -17.63 35.76 0.67
N GLU A 276 -17.02 36.07 1.82
CA GLU A 276 -16.99 37.44 2.36
C GLU A 276 -16.23 38.40 1.42
N VAL A 277 -15.05 38.01 0.93
CA VAL A 277 -14.30 38.84 -0.05
C VAL A 277 -15.09 39.02 -1.34
N TYR A 278 -15.74 37.98 -1.85
CA TYR A 278 -16.57 38.07 -3.06
C TYR A 278 -17.72 39.08 -2.90
N HIS A 279 -18.41 39.09 -1.76
CA HIS A 279 -19.47 40.07 -1.47
C HIS A 279 -18.93 41.48 -1.25
N HIS A 280 -17.78 41.64 -0.59
CA HIS A 280 -17.10 42.94 -0.49
C HIS A 280 -16.68 43.46 -1.86
N LEU A 281 -16.15 42.59 -2.73
CA LEU A 281 -15.77 42.92 -4.10
C LEU A 281 -17.00 43.37 -4.91
N LYS A 282 -18.14 42.69 -4.78
CA LYS A 282 -19.41 43.12 -5.38
C LYS A 282 -19.75 44.56 -5.03
N ASN A 283 -19.63 44.92 -3.74
CA ASN A 283 -19.92 46.26 -3.26
C ASN A 283 -18.93 47.29 -3.79
N VAL A 284 -17.64 46.96 -3.85
CA VAL A 284 -16.60 47.82 -4.42
C VAL A 284 -16.87 48.07 -5.92
N ILE A 285 -17.19 47.02 -6.68
CA ILE A 285 -17.51 47.13 -8.11
C ILE A 285 -18.77 47.96 -8.30
N LYS A 286 -19.83 47.70 -7.52
CA LYS A 286 -21.08 48.47 -7.57
C LYS A 286 -20.85 49.96 -7.34
N GLN A 287 -20.02 50.31 -6.36
CA GLN A 287 -19.70 51.71 -6.05
C GLN A 287 -18.92 52.39 -7.16
N LYS A 288 -18.00 51.67 -7.82
CA LYS A 288 -17.08 52.26 -8.81
C LYS A 288 -17.62 52.25 -10.24
N PHE A 289 -18.32 51.19 -10.64
CA PHE A 289 -18.75 50.94 -12.02
C PHE A 289 -20.27 50.84 -12.19
N GLY A 290 -21.03 50.96 -11.10
CA GLY A 290 -22.49 50.86 -11.11
C GLY A 290 -23.01 49.43 -10.89
N LEU A 291 -24.33 49.33 -10.72
CA LEU A 291 -25.01 48.06 -10.39
C LEU A 291 -24.82 47.00 -11.48
N ASP A 292 -24.92 47.37 -12.75
CA ASP A 292 -24.87 46.43 -13.88
C ASP A 292 -23.51 45.73 -13.99
N ALA A 293 -22.44 46.39 -13.55
CA ALA A 293 -21.10 45.80 -13.50
C ALA A 293 -20.97 44.66 -12.47
N THR A 294 -21.99 44.42 -11.64
CA THR A 294 -22.05 43.29 -10.70
C THR A 294 -22.80 42.07 -11.24
N ALA A 295 -23.19 42.08 -12.52
CA ALA A 295 -23.53 40.86 -13.23
C ALA A 295 -22.30 39.93 -13.28
N VAL A 296 -22.58 38.63 -13.41
CA VAL A 296 -21.57 37.58 -13.34
C VAL A 296 -21.40 36.91 -14.71
N GLY A 297 -20.17 36.51 -15.05
CA GLY A 297 -19.90 35.69 -16.22
C GLY A 297 -20.17 34.20 -15.98
N ASP A 298 -19.68 33.37 -16.90
CA ASP A 298 -19.94 31.92 -16.92
C ASP A 298 -19.57 31.21 -15.60
N GLU A 299 -18.50 31.66 -14.94
CA GLU A 299 -17.97 31.04 -13.72
C GLU A 299 -18.38 31.74 -12.42
N GLY A 300 -19.29 32.72 -12.51
CA GLY A 300 -19.80 33.44 -11.34
C GLY A 300 -18.96 34.64 -10.91
N GLY A 301 -17.77 34.84 -11.48
CA GLY A 301 -16.97 36.06 -11.30
C GLY A 301 -17.63 37.29 -11.93
N PHE A 302 -17.34 38.48 -11.40
CA PHE A 302 -17.87 39.74 -11.94
C PHE A 302 -17.18 40.12 -13.26
N ALA A 303 -17.90 40.82 -14.14
CA ALA A 303 -17.35 41.26 -15.43
C ALA A 303 -17.39 42.79 -15.59
N PRO A 304 -16.75 43.58 -14.71
CA PRO A 304 -16.73 45.04 -14.85
C PRO A 304 -15.98 45.45 -16.12
N ASN A 305 -16.33 46.62 -16.67
CA ASN A 305 -15.70 47.15 -17.88
C ASN A 305 -14.32 47.77 -17.59
N ILE A 306 -13.34 46.91 -17.29
CA ILE A 306 -11.97 47.28 -16.96
C ILE A 306 -11.05 46.94 -18.14
N HIS A 307 -10.05 47.79 -18.38
CA HIS A 307 -9.06 47.59 -19.44
C HIS A 307 -7.74 46.99 -18.93
N LYS A 308 -7.28 47.41 -17.74
CA LYS A 308 -5.93 47.10 -17.24
C LYS A 308 -5.98 46.06 -16.13
N SER A 309 -5.18 45.01 -16.23
CA SER A 309 -5.06 43.97 -15.20
C SER A 309 -4.62 44.52 -13.83
N GLU A 310 -3.77 45.56 -13.81
CA GLU A 310 -3.33 46.22 -12.57
C GLU A 310 -4.50 46.86 -11.80
N GLU A 311 -5.52 47.35 -12.50
CA GLU A 311 -6.72 47.90 -11.87
C GLU A 311 -7.56 46.79 -11.23
N VAL A 312 -7.65 45.63 -11.88
CA VAL A 312 -8.32 44.43 -11.34
C VAL A 312 -7.62 43.97 -10.07
N LEU A 313 -6.30 43.79 -10.10
CA LEU A 313 -5.50 43.39 -8.96
C LEU A 313 -5.64 44.36 -7.78
N SER A 314 -5.69 45.67 -8.06
CA SER A 314 -5.91 46.70 -7.04
C SER A 314 -7.31 46.61 -6.40
N LEU A 315 -8.34 46.30 -7.19
CA LEU A 315 -9.70 46.07 -6.68
C LEU A 315 -9.77 44.84 -5.77
N LEU A 316 -9.06 43.77 -6.13
CA LEU A 316 -8.98 42.56 -5.29
C LEU A 316 -8.29 42.85 -3.96
N VAL A 317 -7.14 43.54 -3.96
CA VAL A 317 -6.47 43.95 -2.73
C VAL A 317 -7.38 44.82 -1.86
N GLN A 318 -8.11 45.76 -2.46
CA GLN A 318 -9.07 46.59 -1.74
C GLN A 318 -10.22 45.76 -1.13
N ALA A 319 -10.75 44.78 -1.87
CA ALA A 319 -11.82 43.91 -1.38
C ALA A 319 -11.33 43.01 -0.24
N ILE A 320 -10.14 42.42 -0.37
CA ILE A 320 -9.49 41.60 0.68
C ILE A 320 -9.26 42.43 1.94
N GLN A 321 -8.78 43.68 1.79
CA GLN A 321 -8.58 44.60 2.91
C GLN A 321 -9.90 44.96 3.59
N LYS A 322 -10.95 45.28 2.83
CA LYS A 322 -12.28 45.59 3.37
C LYS A 322 -12.92 44.41 4.10
N ALA A 323 -12.64 43.19 3.67
CA ALA A 323 -13.09 41.97 4.34
C ALA A 323 -12.24 41.60 5.58
N GLY A 324 -11.11 42.26 5.83
CA GLY A 324 -10.26 42.01 6.99
C GLY A 324 -9.32 40.81 6.86
N TYR A 325 -9.00 40.36 5.64
CA TYR A 325 -8.20 39.15 5.37
C TYR A 325 -6.84 39.42 4.71
N THR A 326 -6.32 40.63 4.81
CA THR A 326 -4.97 40.97 4.29
C THR A 326 -3.91 40.04 4.88
N GLY A 327 -3.06 39.47 4.02
CA GLY A 327 -2.01 38.52 4.43
C GLY A 327 -2.50 37.09 4.68
N ARG A 328 -3.81 36.82 4.53
CA ARG A 328 -4.41 35.48 4.63
C ARG A 328 -5.05 35.00 3.31
N ILE A 329 -5.15 35.88 2.32
CA ILE A 329 -5.67 35.57 0.99
C ILE A 329 -4.67 36.06 -0.04
N ASP A 330 -4.22 35.13 -0.86
CA ASP A 330 -3.36 35.38 -2.01
C ASP A 330 -4.19 35.45 -3.30
N ILE A 331 -3.53 35.81 -4.41
CA ILE A 331 -4.14 35.97 -5.73
C ILE A 331 -3.56 34.95 -6.71
N GLY A 332 -4.45 34.39 -7.53
CA GLY A 332 -4.12 33.58 -8.69
C GLY A 332 -4.61 34.24 -9.96
N MET A 333 -4.00 33.93 -11.10
CA MET A 333 -4.44 34.43 -12.40
C MET A 333 -4.46 33.29 -13.40
N ASP A 334 -5.50 33.22 -14.23
CA ASP A 334 -5.46 32.52 -15.50
C ASP A 334 -5.45 33.57 -16.61
N VAL A 335 -4.36 33.56 -17.37
CA VAL A 335 -4.15 34.53 -18.43
C VAL A 335 -4.77 34.04 -19.74
N ALA A 336 -4.82 32.73 -20.01
CA ALA A 336 -5.25 32.12 -21.27
C ALA A 336 -4.59 32.78 -22.49
N ALA A 337 -3.26 32.92 -22.47
CA ALA A 337 -2.55 33.77 -23.43
C ALA A 337 -2.65 33.32 -24.89
N SER A 338 -2.95 32.05 -25.14
CA SER A 338 -3.22 31.54 -26.50
C SER A 338 -4.37 32.27 -27.20
N GLU A 339 -5.39 32.72 -26.46
CA GLU A 339 -6.56 33.42 -27.03
C GLU A 339 -6.20 34.76 -27.68
N PHE A 340 -5.08 35.36 -27.27
CA PHE A 340 -4.59 36.63 -27.79
C PHE A 340 -3.16 36.58 -28.32
N HIS A 341 -2.64 35.38 -28.57
CA HIS A 341 -1.40 35.19 -29.29
C HIS A 341 -1.63 35.31 -30.80
N LYS A 342 -0.92 36.25 -31.44
CA LYS A 342 -1.03 36.55 -32.86
C LYS A 342 0.36 36.87 -33.43
N HIS A 343 0.80 36.07 -34.41
CA HIS A 343 2.04 36.32 -35.16
C HIS A 343 3.30 36.44 -34.26
N GLY A 344 3.44 35.55 -33.26
CA GLY A 344 4.59 35.56 -32.34
C GLY A 344 4.57 36.69 -31.29
N LYS A 345 3.43 37.36 -31.12
CA LYS A 345 3.22 38.46 -30.17
C LYS A 345 1.86 38.32 -29.48
N TYR A 346 1.66 39.08 -28.42
CA TYR A 346 0.47 39.06 -27.57
C TYR A 346 -0.31 40.38 -27.66
N ASP A 347 -1.60 40.28 -27.98
CA ASP A 347 -2.53 41.38 -28.19
C ASP A 347 -3.40 41.62 -26.94
N LEU A 348 -2.95 42.46 -26.02
CA LEU A 348 -3.69 42.77 -24.79
C LEU A 348 -4.98 43.60 -25.01
N ASP A 349 -5.39 43.85 -26.25
CA ASP A 349 -6.68 44.45 -26.63
C ASP A 349 -7.39 43.61 -27.70
N PHE A 350 -7.18 42.28 -27.72
CA PHE A 350 -7.63 41.40 -28.80
C PHE A 350 -9.14 41.40 -29.09
N LYS A 351 -9.95 41.77 -28.09
CA LYS A 351 -11.40 41.91 -28.21
C LYS A 351 -11.82 43.16 -28.97
N ASN A 352 -10.92 44.12 -29.16
CA ASN A 352 -11.14 45.28 -30.02
C ASN A 352 -10.85 44.89 -31.48
N PRO A 353 -11.86 44.90 -32.38
CA PRO A 353 -11.66 44.58 -33.79
C PRO A 353 -10.67 45.52 -34.49
N LYS A 354 -10.43 46.70 -33.90
CA LYS A 354 -9.48 47.72 -34.37
C LYS A 354 -8.22 47.77 -33.48
N SER A 355 -7.82 46.65 -32.88
CA SER A 355 -6.60 46.58 -32.08
C SER A 355 -5.38 47.04 -32.87
N ASP A 356 -4.57 47.89 -32.24
CA ASP A 356 -3.37 48.48 -32.83
C ASP A 356 -2.20 47.50 -32.75
N LYS A 357 -1.82 46.94 -33.91
CA LYS A 357 -0.72 45.97 -34.05
C LYS A 357 0.62 46.48 -33.53
N THR A 358 0.84 47.80 -33.48
CA THR A 358 2.08 48.38 -32.94
C THR A 358 2.20 48.24 -31.43
N LYS A 359 1.08 48.02 -30.74
CA LYS A 359 1.01 47.83 -29.28
C LYS A 359 1.11 46.37 -28.85
N TRP A 360 1.12 45.43 -29.79
CA TRP A 360 1.33 44.01 -29.49
C TRP A 360 2.72 43.80 -28.92
N ILE A 361 2.79 43.03 -27.83
CA ILE A 361 4.03 42.85 -27.07
C ILE A 361 4.61 41.46 -27.28
N THR A 362 5.92 41.32 -27.15
CA THR A 362 6.60 40.01 -27.24
C THR A 362 6.46 39.24 -25.93
N GLY A 363 6.80 37.95 -25.93
CA GLY A 363 6.84 37.12 -24.73
C GLY A 363 7.72 37.73 -23.63
N GLU A 364 8.87 38.30 -23.97
CA GLU A 364 9.76 38.93 -22.98
C GLU A 364 9.12 40.16 -22.33
N LYS A 365 8.44 41.00 -23.12
CA LYS A 365 7.72 42.17 -22.58
C LYS A 365 6.53 41.77 -21.72
N LEU A 366 5.87 40.66 -22.04
CA LEU A 366 4.79 40.11 -21.26
C LEU A 366 5.29 39.50 -19.94
N LEU A 367 6.43 38.79 -19.97
CA LEU A 367 7.14 38.33 -18.76
C LEU A 367 7.47 39.49 -17.81
N GLU A 368 8.03 40.59 -18.33
CA GLU A 368 8.34 41.76 -17.49
C GLU A 368 7.08 42.39 -16.86
N LYS A 369 5.93 42.34 -17.55
CA LYS A 369 4.65 42.74 -16.94
C LYS A 369 4.27 41.81 -15.78
N TYR A 370 4.37 40.49 -15.95
CA TYR A 370 4.07 39.54 -14.87
C TYR A 370 4.99 39.74 -13.66
N LYS A 371 6.30 39.91 -13.87
CA LYS A 371 7.24 40.26 -12.78
C LYS A 371 6.82 41.53 -12.05
N GLY A 372 6.38 42.54 -12.80
CA GLY A 372 5.82 43.77 -12.25
C GLY A 372 4.59 43.55 -11.38
N TYR A 373 3.70 42.64 -11.77
CA TYR A 373 2.53 42.28 -10.97
C TYR A 373 2.90 41.48 -9.72
N ILE A 374 3.75 40.46 -9.84
CA ILE A 374 4.21 39.61 -8.73
C ILE A 374 4.91 40.46 -7.65
N LYS A 375 5.67 41.49 -8.05
CA LYS A 375 6.32 42.40 -7.09
C LYS A 375 5.33 43.29 -6.32
N LYS A 376 4.20 43.64 -6.94
CA LYS A 376 3.25 44.63 -6.41
C LYS A 376 2.06 44.02 -5.67
N PHE A 377 1.68 42.80 -6.02
CA PHE A 377 0.46 42.14 -5.56
C PHE A 377 0.81 40.75 -5.00
N PRO A 378 0.01 40.20 -4.07
CA PRO A 378 0.26 38.88 -3.47
C PRO A 378 -0.12 37.75 -4.44
N ILE A 379 0.50 37.71 -5.61
CA ILE A 379 0.25 36.69 -6.63
C ILE A 379 1.13 35.48 -6.33
N VAL A 380 0.49 34.32 -6.19
CA VAL A 380 1.16 33.04 -5.87
C VAL A 380 1.01 31.99 -6.97
N SER A 381 0.12 32.21 -7.94
CA SER A 381 -0.11 31.30 -9.06
C SER A 381 -0.45 32.06 -10.34
N ILE A 382 0.19 31.72 -11.46
CA ILE A 382 -0.17 32.19 -12.80
C ILE A 382 -0.32 30.98 -13.72
N GLU A 383 -1.48 30.87 -14.35
CA GLU A 383 -1.84 29.87 -15.34
C GLU A 383 -1.80 30.45 -16.76
N ASP A 384 -1.33 29.63 -17.71
CA ASP A 384 -1.18 29.95 -19.13
C ASP A 384 -0.66 31.36 -19.45
N PRO A 385 0.50 31.76 -18.88
CA PRO A 385 1.07 33.08 -19.10
C PRO A 385 1.46 33.36 -20.56
N PHE A 386 1.67 32.31 -21.36
CA PHE A 386 2.07 32.36 -22.77
C PHE A 386 1.29 31.35 -23.59
N ASP A 387 1.43 31.44 -24.91
CA ASP A 387 0.80 30.53 -25.85
C ASP A 387 1.21 29.06 -25.59
N GLN A 388 0.30 28.13 -25.84
CA GLN A 388 0.45 26.68 -25.66
C GLN A 388 1.66 26.06 -26.38
N ASP A 389 2.25 26.73 -27.37
CA ASP A 389 3.46 26.30 -28.08
C ASP A 389 4.66 27.27 -27.93
N ASP A 390 4.53 28.36 -27.17
CA ASP A 390 5.63 29.30 -26.89
C ASP A 390 6.52 28.81 -25.74
N TRP A 391 7.08 27.62 -25.91
CA TRP A 391 7.90 26.91 -24.91
C TRP A 391 9.05 27.75 -24.35
N ALA A 392 9.65 28.62 -25.17
CA ALA A 392 10.78 29.44 -24.75
C ALA A 392 10.35 30.47 -23.69
N SER A 393 9.22 31.15 -23.89
CA SER A 393 8.68 32.10 -22.92
C SER A 393 8.24 31.41 -21.63
N TRP A 394 7.64 30.22 -21.71
CA TRP A 394 7.29 29.39 -20.55
C TRP A 394 8.51 29.05 -19.69
N SER A 395 9.55 28.45 -20.29
CA SER A 395 10.80 28.12 -19.59
C SER A 395 11.46 29.35 -18.99
N ALA A 396 11.47 30.48 -19.71
CA ALA A 396 12.03 31.73 -19.21
C ALA A 396 11.27 32.28 -17.99
N MET A 397 9.95 32.18 -17.97
CA MET A 397 9.14 32.60 -16.82
C MET A 397 9.33 31.71 -15.62
N THR A 398 9.26 30.39 -15.80
CA THR A 398 9.42 29.42 -14.72
C THR A 398 10.82 29.52 -14.10
N ALA A 399 11.86 29.82 -14.89
CA ALA A 399 13.20 30.10 -14.36
C ALA A 399 13.31 31.44 -13.62
N ALA A 400 12.49 32.43 -13.97
CA ALA A 400 12.57 33.78 -13.44
C ALA A 400 11.72 34.05 -12.19
N THR A 401 10.94 33.06 -11.74
CA THR A 401 10.05 33.20 -10.58
C THR A 401 10.03 31.95 -9.71
N GLN A 402 9.55 32.13 -8.49
CA GLN A 402 9.34 31.07 -7.51
C GLN A 402 7.85 30.79 -7.27
N ILE A 403 6.96 31.54 -7.92
CA ILE A 403 5.53 31.28 -7.78
C ILE A 403 5.12 30.03 -8.56
N GLN A 404 3.90 29.54 -8.31
CA GLN A 404 3.32 28.47 -9.09
C GLN A 404 3.04 28.95 -10.53
N ILE A 405 3.50 28.17 -11.51
CA ILE A 405 3.24 28.34 -12.94
C ILE A 405 2.45 27.12 -13.40
N VAL A 406 1.21 27.33 -13.79
CA VAL A 406 0.25 26.27 -14.09
C VAL A 406 0.12 26.11 -15.61
N GLY A 407 0.36 24.89 -16.12
CA GLY A 407 0.09 24.56 -17.52
C GLY A 407 -1.30 23.99 -17.69
N ASP A 408 -2.17 24.70 -18.44
CA ASP A 408 -3.49 24.24 -18.86
C ASP A 408 -3.48 23.91 -20.36
N ASP A 409 -3.63 24.87 -21.27
CA ASP A 409 -3.56 24.64 -22.72
C ASP A 409 -2.18 24.13 -23.16
N LEU A 410 -1.12 24.46 -22.41
CA LEU A 410 0.22 23.92 -22.61
C LEU A 410 0.25 22.39 -22.49
N THR A 411 -0.47 21.84 -21.51
CA THR A 411 -0.35 20.42 -21.13
C THR A 411 -1.58 19.59 -21.48
N VAL A 412 -2.76 20.21 -21.56
CA VAL A 412 -4.08 19.63 -21.87
C VAL A 412 -4.35 18.30 -21.15
N THR A 413 -3.88 18.17 -19.91
CA THR A 413 -3.94 16.91 -19.14
C THR A 413 -3.37 15.69 -19.90
N ASN A 414 -2.49 15.92 -20.89
CA ASN A 414 -1.95 14.90 -21.78
C ASN A 414 -0.54 14.50 -21.35
N PRO A 415 -0.30 13.21 -21.01
CA PRO A 415 1.01 12.73 -20.56
C PRO A 415 2.18 13.09 -21.48
N LYS A 416 2.00 13.10 -22.81
CA LYS A 416 3.08 13.44 -23.76
C LYS A 416 3.49 14.91 -23.66
N ARG A 417 2.51 15.82 -23.49
CA ARG A 417 2.81 17.25 -23.33
C ARG A 417 3.33 17.57 -21.94
N ILE A 418 2.86 16.85 -20.91
CA ILE A 418 3.41 16.94 -19.55
C ILE A 418 4.88 16.52 -19.57
N GLU A 419 5.23 15.39 -20.18
CA GLU A 419 6.62 14.94 -20.32
C GLU A 419 7.50 15.99 -21.01
N MET A 420 7.04 16.55 -22.13
CA MET A 420 7.76 17.63 -22.82
C MET A 420 7.91 18.89 -21.95
N ALA A 421 6.87 19.26 -21.20
CA ALA A 421 6.88 20.42 -20.33
C ALA A 421 7.80 20.23 -19.11
N VAL A 422 7.90 19.00 -18.59
CA VAL A 422 8.88 18.61 -17.58
C VAL A 422 10.30 18.74 -18.13
N GLU A 423 10.58 18.16 -19.30
CA GLU A 423 11.91 18.22 -19.95
C GLU A 423 12.38 19.67 -20.17
N LYS A 424 11.46 20.52 -20.62
CA LYS A 424 11.72 21.95 -20.90
C LYS A 424 11.68 22.82 -19.65
N LYS A 425 11.31 22.29 -18.48
CA LYS A 425 11.05 23.05 -17.25
C LYS A 425 10.10 24.23 -17.51
N ALA A 426 9.05 23.97 -18.31
CA ALA A 426 8.15 24.99 -18.83
C ALA A 426 7.20 25.52 -17.76
N CYS A 427 6.72 24.65 -16.87
CA CYS A 427 5.86 25.00 -15.74
C CYS A 427 6.16 24.11 -14.52
N ASN A 428 5.47 24.31 -13.40
CA ASN A 428 5.68 23.55 -12.16
C ASN A 428 4.37 23.11 -11.49
N CYS A 429 3.24 23.25 -12.19
CA CYS A 429 1.93 22.76 -11.77
C CYS A 429 1.12 22.36 -12.99
N LEU A 430 0.41 21.23 -12.87
CA LEU A 430 -0.55 20.76 -13.86
C LEU A 430 -1.93 21.33 -13.55
N LEU A 431 -2.64 21.88 -14.54
CA LEU A 431 -4.10 21.99 -14.42
C LEU A 431 -4.74 20.66 -14.87
N LEU A 432 -5.49 20.01 -13.98
CA LEU A 432 -6.10 18.72 -14.25
C LEU A 432 -7.58 18.88 -14.62
N LYS A 433 -7.90 18.76 -15.91
CA LYS A 433 -9.27 18.74 -16.45
C LYS A 433 -9.54 17.36 -17.05
N VAL A 434 -10.35 16.56 -16.36
CA VAL A 434 -10.60 15.16 -16.75
C VAL A 434 -11.15 14.99 -18.17
N ASN A 435 -11.87 15.98 -18.71
CA ASN A 435 -12.41 15.93 -20.06
C ASN A 435 -11.40 16.30 -21.16
N GLN A 436 -10.27 16.94 -20.82
CA GLN A 436 -9.19 17.17 -21.79
C GLN A 436 -8.49 15.87 -22.19
N ILE A 437 -8.45 14.88 -21.29
CA ILE A 437 -7.87 13.56 -21.58
C ILE A 437 -8.94 12.49 -21.82
N GLY A 438 -10.10 12.54 -21.16
CA GLY A 438 -11.28 11.74 -21.49
C GLY A 438 -11.49 10.45 -20.70
N SER A 439 -10.68 10.15 -19.67
CA SER A 439 -10.92 9.04 -18.74
C SER A 439 -10.36 9.32 -17.34
N VAL A 440 -10.92 8.66 -16.31
CA VAL A 440 -10.42 8.76 -14.92
C VAL A 440 -8.99 8.22 -14.83
N THR A 441 -8.73 7.04 -15.41
CA THR A 441 -7.41 6.40 -15.34
C THR A 441 -6.31 7.27 -15.95
N GLU A 442 -6.52 7.86 -17.13
CA GLU A 442 -5.52 8.74 -17.74
C GLU A 442 -5.34 10.03 -16.94
N SER A 443 -6.40 10.56 -16.33
CA SER A 443 -6.34 11.75 -15.46
C SER A 443 -5.50 11.48 -14.20
N ILE A 444 -5.71 10.34 -13.54
CA ILE A 444 -4.90 9.93 -12.39
C ILE A 444 -3.44 9.74 -12.81
N LYS A 445 -3.20 9.12 -13.98
CA LYS A 445 -1.85 8.95 -14.52
C LYS A 445 -1.15 10.29 -14.79
N ALA A 446 -1.86 11.26 -15.36
CA ALA A 446 -1.34 12.61 -15.58
C ALA A 446 -0.97 13.31 -14.27
N HIS A 447 -1.83 13.22 -13.25
CA HIS A 447 -1.51 13.71 -11.90
C HIS A 447 -0.28 13.03 -11.31
N CYS A 448 -0.21 11.69 -11.35
CA CYS A 448 0.92 10.94 -10.82
C CYS A 448 2.23 11.31 -11.52
N MET A 449 2.21 11.52 -12.84
CA MET A 449 3.38 11.98 -13.61
C MET A 449 3.82 13.39 -13.19
N ALA A 450 2.89 14.32 -13.02
CA ALA A 450 3.20 15.67 -12.52
C ALA A 450 3.81 15.60 -11.11
N LYS A 451 3.16 14.86 -10.20
CA LYS A 451 3.63 14.67 -8.81
C LYS A 451 5.01 14.04 -8.73
N GLN A 452 5.30 13.02 -9.54
CA GLN A 452 6.63 12.38 -9.61
C GLN A 452 7.74 13.34 -10.06
N ASN A 453 7.40 14.38 -10.83
CA ASN A 453 8.34 15.41 -11.27
C ASN A 453 8.35 16.65 -10.34
N GLY A 454 7.79 16.53 -9.14
CA GLY A 454 7.77 17.60 -8.14
C GLY A 454 6.78 18.73 -8.44
N TRP A 455 5.84 18.52 -9.37
CA TRP A 455 4.84 19.53 -9.70
C TRP A 455 3.63 19.49 -8.77
N GLY A 456 3.01 20.66 -8.60
CA GLY A 456 1.65 20.75 -8.09
C GLY A 456 0.62 20.19 -9.08
N THR A 457 -0.59 19.97 -8.61
CA THR A 457 -1.75 19.73 -9.50
C THR A 457 -2.93 20.53 -8.99
N MET A 458 -3.52 21.37 -9.84
CA MET A 458 -4.78 22.06 -9.56
C MET A 458 -5.89 21.38 -10.33
N VAL A 459 -6.78 20.70 -9.61
CA VAL A 459 -7.98 20.12 -10.22
C VAL A 459 -8.88 21.26 -10.68
N SER A 460 -9.43 21.15 -11.88
CA SER A 460 -10.19 22.23 -12.49
C SER A 460 -11.55 21.78 -13.00
N HIS A 461 -12.52 22.69 -12.88
CA HIS A 461 -13.75 22.66 -13.65
C HIS A 461 -13.53 23.02 -15.13
N ARG A 462 -14.64 23.13 -15.89
CA ARG A 462 -14.71 23.85 -17.17
C ARG A 462 -15.72 25.00 -17.07
N SER A 463 -15.66 25.95 -18.00
CA SER A 463 -16.61 27.08 -18.05
C SER A 463 -18.05 26.63 -18.29
N GLY A 464 -18.30 25.57 -19.08
CA GLY A 464 -19.56 24.83 -19.11
C GLY A 464 -19.55 23.67 -18.11
N GLU A 465 -20.09 23.87 -16.92
CA GLU A 465 -20.20 22.82 -15.89
C GLU A 465 -21.62 22.30 -15.72
N THR A 466 -21.78 21.28 -14.90
CA THR A 466 -23.05 20.64 -14.53
C THR A 466 -23.18 20.62 -13.00
N GLU A 467 -24.27 20.05 -12.50
CA GLU A 467 -24.46 19.75 -11.08
C GLU A 467 -23.56 18.62 -10.55
N ASP A 468 -22.84 17.90 -11.42
CA ASP A 468 -21.96 16.81 -11.03
C ASP A 468 -20.87 17.32 -10.06
N THR A 469 -20.52 16.54 -9.05
CA THR A 469 -19.54 16.93 -8.03
C THR A 469 -18.26 16.10 -8.07
N PHE A 470 -18.05 15.28 -9.10
CA PHE A 470 -16.93 14.33 -9.19
C PHE A 470 -15.56 14.97 -8.89
N ILE A 471 -15.28 16.16 -9.42
CA ILE A 471 -13.98 16.82 -9.22
C ILE A 471 -13.72 17.25 -7.77
N ALA A 472 -14.75 17.38 -6.93
CA ALA A 472 -14.61 17.60 -5.49
C ALA A 472 -14.06 16.34 -4.80
N ASP A 473 -14.61 15.18 -5.11
CA ASP A 473 -14.08 13.91 -4.63
C ASP A 473 -12.71 13.59 -5.23
N LEU A 474 -12.47 13.97 -6.50
CA LEU A 474 -11.18 13.79 -7.17
C LEU A 474 -10.06 14.58 -6.51
N VAL A 475 -10.24 15.87 -6.25
CA VAL A 475 -9.19 16.69 -5.64
C VAL A 475 -8.81 16.19 -4.25
N VAL A 476 -9.79 15.71 -3.48
CA VAL A 476 -9.56 15.13 -2.15
C VAL A 476 -8.88 13.77 -2.26
N GLY A 477 -9.36 12.90 -3.16
CA GLY A 477 -8.79 11.57 -3.38
C GLY A 477 -7.33 11.63 -3.84
N LEU A 478 -7.03 12.52 -4.79
CA LEU A 478 -5.66 12.77 -5.26
C LEU A 478 -4.82 13.61 -4.27
N SER A 479 -5.48 14.28 -3.32
CA SER A 479 -4.84 15.12 -2.30
C SER A 479 -3.89 16.16 -2.90
N THR A 480 -4.34 16.79 -3.99
CA THR A 480 -3.50 17.73 -4.75
C THR A 480 -3.27 19.05 -3.99
N GLY A 481 -4.15 19.36 -3.03
CA GLY A 481 -4.07 20.54 -2.18
C GLY A 481 -4.67 21.82 -2.78
N GLN A 482 -5.23 21.77 -4.00
CA GLN A 482 -5.79 22.96 -4.65
C GLN A 482 -6.82 22.60 -5.73
N ILE A 483 -7.91 23.38 -5.78
CA ILE A 483 -8.98 23.25 -6.77
C ILE A 483 -9.41 24.62 -7.27
N LYS A 484 -9.56 24.79 -8.59
CA LYS A 484 -10.33 25.89 -9.17
C LYS A 484 -11.65 25.37 -9.70
N THR A 485 -12.75 25.82 -9.10
CA THR A 485 -14.09 25.40 -9.54
C THR A 485 -15.09 26.56 -9.57
N GLY A 486 -14.58 27.77 -9.82
CA GLY A 486 -15.36 29.00 -10.07
C GLY A 486 -15.54 29.88 -8.84
N ALA A 487 -16.33 30.94 -8.97
CA ALA A 487 -16.69 31.82 -7.86
C ALA A 487 -17.49 31.05 -6.79
N PRO A 488 -17.61 31.59 -5.56
CA PRO A 488 -18.64 31.16 -4.62
C PRO A 488 -20.04 31.68 -5.02
N CYS A 489 -20.39 31.51 -6.30
CA CYS A 489 -21.62 31.94 -6.94
C CYS A 489 -21.94 30.98 -8.09
N ARG A 490 -23.24 30.79 -8.38
CA ARG A 490 -23.79 29.80 -9.32
C ARG A 490 -23.61 28.35 -8.85
N SER A 491 -24.69 27.57 -8.92
CA SER A 491 -24.77 26.28 -8.21
C SER A 491 -23.92 25.18 -8.84
N GLU A 492 -23.59 25.24 -10.12
CA GLU A 492 -22.65 24.30 -10.76
C GLU A 492 -21.24 24.43 -10.16
N ARG A 493 -20.91 25.58 -9.56
CA ARG A 493 -19.65 25.85 -8.83
C ARG A 493 -19.79 25.45 -7.37
N LEU A 494 -20.83 25.98 -6.73
CA LEU A 494 -21.14 25.71 -5.32
C LEU A 494 -21.41 24.23 -5.05
N ALA A 495 -21.89 23.44 -6.03
CA ALA A 495 -22.07 22.00 -5.88
C ALA A 495 -20.76 21.31 -5.47
N LYS A 496 -19.63 21.68 -6.10
CA LYS A 496 -18.31 21.11 -5.80
C LYS A 496 -17.81 21.60 -4.45
N TYR A 497 -17.89 22.89 -4.19
CA TYR A 497 -17.48 23.46 -2.89
C TYR A 497 -18.29 22.87 -1.72
N ASN A 498 -19.61 22.74 -1.88
CA ASN A 498 -20.48 22.10 -0.90
C ASN A 498 -20.17 20.62 -0.72
N GLN A 499 -19.76 19.92 -1.79
CA GLN A 499 -19.32 18.54 -1.67
C GLN A 499 -18.03 18.43 -0.85
N ILE A 500 -17.07 19.34 -1.04
CA ILE A 500 -15.85 19.36 -0.21
C ILE A 500 -16.18 19.69 1.25
N LEU A 501 -17.14 20.58 1.53
CA LEU A 501 -17.62 20.82 2.91
C LEU A 501 -18.22 19.54 3.54
N ARG A 502 -18.99 18.76 2.78
CA ARG A 502 -19.51 17.46 3.26
C ARG A 502 -18.39 16.44 3.50
N ILE A 503 -17.37 16.42 2.65
CA ILE A 503 -16.21 15.54 2.82
C ILE A 503 -15.39 15.97 4.04
N GLU A 504 -15.20 17.27 4.28
CA GLU A 504 -14.57 17.80 5.49
C GLU A 504 -15.33 17.36 6.75
N GLU A 505 -16.66 17.47 6.74
CA GLU A 505 -17.52 16.99 7.84
C GLU A 505 -17.36 15.48 8.07
N GLU A 506 -17.36 14.67 7.00
CA GLU A 506 -17.22 13.21 7.10
C GLU A 506 -15.84 12.79 7.65
N LEU A 507 -14.77 13.49 7.27
CA LEU A 507 -13.41 13.23 7.77
C LEU A 507 -13.22 13.66 9.23
N GLY A 508 -14.02 14.62 9.71
CA GLY A 508 -13.98 15.12 11.09
C GLY A 508 -12.59 15.58 11.50
N ALA A 509 -12.14 15.17 12.70
CA ALA A 509 -10.80 15.52 13.22
C ALA A 509 -9.63 14.98 12.38
N GLY A 510 -9.89 14.05 11.44
CA GLY A 510 -8.90 13.52 10.50
C GLY A 510 -8.69 14.38 9.25
N ALA A 511 -9.49 15.42 9.05
CA ALA A 511 -9.34 16.35 7.93
C ALA A 511 -8.02 17.14 8.08
N LYS A 512 -7.05 16.88 7.18
CA LYS A 512 -5.80 17.65 7.10
C LYS A 512 -5.93 18.70 6.00
N PRO A 513 -5.99 19.99 6.31
CA PRO A 513 -6.06 21.00 5.28
C PRO A 513 -4.64 21.42 4.86
N LYS A 514 -4.31 21.35 3.56
CA LYS A 514 -3.03 21.85 3.04
C LYS A 514 -3.23 23.27 2.56
N LEU A 515 -3.11 24.23 3.49
CA LEU A 515 -3.49 25.62 3.23
C LEU A 515 -2.31 26.51 2.83
N LYS A 516 -1.06 26.03 2.93
CA LYS A 516 0.13 26.78 2.47
C LYS A 516 0.73 26.15 1.21
N PHE A 517 1.05 27.00 0.23
CA PHE A 517 1.95 26.68 -0.88
C PHE A 517 3.38 26.55 -0.31
N THR A 518 3.72 25.41 0.30
CA THR A 518 5.10 25.16 0.72
C THR A 518 5.94 24.78 -0.49
N GLN A 519 6.65 25.77 -1.01
CA GLN A 519 7.80 25.59 -1.90
C GLN A 519 9.05 25.07 -1.17
N SER A 520 9.00 24.90 0.15
CA SER A 520 10.16 24.49 0.97
C SER A 520 10.61 23.03 0.76
N GLU A 521 10.10 22.34 -0.26
CA GLU A 521 10.61 21.04 -0.74
C GLU A 521 11.49 21.17 -2.01
N LEU A 522 11.73 22.39 -2.51
CA LEU A 522 12.43 22.64 -3.79
C LEU A 522 13.94 22.98 -3.69
N HIS A 523 14.60 22.73 -2.55
CA HIS A 523 16.06 22.89 -2.43
C HIS A 523 16.72 21.74 -1.65
N THR A 524 16.51 20.52 -2.13
CA THR A 524 17.46 19.40 -1.94
C THR A 524 17.28 18.46 -3.11
N MET A 525 18.33 18.25 -3.91
CA MET A 525 18.33 17.17 -4.88
C MET A 525 18.04 15.85 -4.16
N SER A 526 17.05 15.12 -4.66
CA SER A 526 16.82 13.69 -4.52
C SER A 526 16.65 13.16 -3.09
N LEU A 527 15.40 12.84 -2.75
CA LEU A 527 14.94 11.55 -2.21
C LEU A 527 13.52 11.77 -1.66
N THR A 528 12.51 11.21 -2.32
CA THR A 528 11.12 11.23 -1.81
C THR A 528 11.11 10.44 -0.50
N ILE A 529 10.78 11.11 0.59
CA ILE A 529 10.75 10.55 1.94
C ILE A 529 9.34 9.99 2.16
N HIS A 530 9.22 8.66 2.17
CA HIS A 530 7.96 7.93 2.34
C HIS A 530 7.81 7.40 3.77
N ASP A 531 6.66 7.68 4.39
CA ASP A 531 6.24 7.05 5.64
C ASP A 531 5.60 5.70 5.35
N TYR A 532 6.40 4.64 5.40
CA TYR A 532 5.93 3.25 5.27
C TYR A 532 5.80 2.61 6.65
N ASP A 533 4.58 2.21 7.02
CA ASP A 533 4.33 1.53 8.28
C ASP A 533 4.88 0.10 8.25
N LEU A 534 5.99 -0.14 8.95
CA LEU A 534 6.63 -1.44 9.03
C LEU A 534 5.73 -2.53 9.65
N ARG A 535 4.65 -2.16 10.36
CA ARG A 535 3.69 -3.11 10.94
C ARG A 535 2.87 -3.83 9.86
N ASP A 536 2.77 -3.26 8.66
CA ASP A 536 2.05 -3.88 7.54
C ASP A 536 2.75 -5.14 7.03
N ALA A 537 4.06 -5.28 7.27
CA ALA A 537 4.83 -6.45 6.87
C ALA A 537 4.25 -7.77 7.42
N PHE A 538 3.60 -7.75 8.59
CA PHE A 538 3.03 -8.92 9.26
C PHE A 538 1.53 -8.75 9.59
N ALA A 539 0.83 -7.89 8.85
CA ALA A 539 -0.60 -7.60 9.11
C ALA A 539 -1.50 -8.82 8.95
N LEU A 540 -1.19 -9.74 8.03
CA LEU A 540 -1.95 -10.97 7.81
C LEU A 540 -1.81 -11.92 9.01
N GLU A 541 -0.58 -12.20 9.45
CA GLU A 541 -0.31 -13.08 10.60
C GLU A 541 -0.94 -12.53 11.87
N ARG A 542 -0.86 -11.21 12.07
CA ARG A 542 -1.53 -10.51 13.15
C ARG A 542 -3.04 -10.76 13.14
N LYS A 543 -3.71 -10.58 11.99
CA LYS A 543 -5.16 -10.81 11.87
C LYS A 543 -5.53 -12.27 12.14
N LEU A 544 -4.76 -13.21 11.62
CA LEU A 544 -5.00 -14.65 11.85
C LEU A 544 -4.89 -15.01 13.33
N LEU A 545 -3.81 -14.61 13.99
CA LEU A 545 -3.59 -14.89 15.41
C LEU A 545 -4.58 -14.14 16.32
N LEU A 546 -5.11 -12.99 15.90
CA LEU A 546 -6.20 -12.29 16.60
C LEU A 546 -7.52 -13.08 16.58
N VAL A 547 -7.86 -13.74 15.47
CA VAL A 547 -9.10 -14.54 15.35
C VAL A 547 -9.05 -15.78 16.24
N VAL A 548 -7.89 -16.44 16.30
CA VAL A 548 -7.68 -17.65 17.10
C VAL A 548 -7.52 -17.31 18.59
N GLY A 549 -7.23 -16.05 18.92
CA GLY A 549 -7.17 -15.60 20.32
C GLY A 549 -5.77 -15.62 20.94
N PHE A 550 -4.70 -15.56 20.12
CA PHE A 550 -3.31 -15.68 20.56
C PHE A 550 -2.43 -14.48 20.19
N TYR A 551 -3.00 -13.43 19.61
CA TYR A 551 -2.31 -12.15 19.42
C TYR A 551 -2.88 -11.07 20.34
N PRO A 552 -2.06 -10.20 20.93
CA PRO A 552 -2.54 -9.09 21.76
C PRO A 552 -3.58 -8.22 21.07
N ARG A 553 -4.71 -7.99 21.74
CA ARG A 553 -5.77 -7.11 21.24
C ARG A 553 -5.68 -5.72 21.90
N ARG A 554 -5.66 -4.66 21.09
CA ARG A 554 -5.66 -3.27 21.57
C ARG A 554 -7.05 -2.74 21.93
N ASP A 555 -8.09 -3.25 21.25
CA ASP A 555 -9.48 -2.82 21.45
C ASP A 555 -10.22 -3.72 22.45
N LYS A 556 -11.09 -3.12 23.28
CA LYS A 556 -11.95 -3.80 24.25
C LYS A 556 -13.18 -4.47 23.61
N ASN A 557 -13.57 -4.08 22.40
CA ASN A 557 -14.71 -4.68 21.70
C ASN A 557 -14.48 -6.17 21.40
N HIS A 558 -15.51 -7.00 21.55
CA HIS A 558 -15.47 -8.45 21.29
C HIS A 558 -14.43 -9.24 22.12
N ARG A 559 -13.98 -8.69 23.26
CA ARG A 559 -13.02 -9.37 24.16
C ARG A 559 -13.48 -10.76 24.60
N TYR A 560 -14.78 -10.94 24.85
CA TYR A 560 -15.33 -12.24 25.23
C TYR A 560 -15.19 -13.28 24.11
N LEU A 561 -15.43 -12.90 22.85
CA LEU A 561 -15.28 -13.80 21.70
C LEU A 561 -13.81 -14.20 21.49
N TYR A 562 -12.89 -13.25 21.68
CA TYR A 562 -11.45 -13.51 21.64
C TYR A 562 -11.01 -14.52 22.71
N LEU A 563 -11.43 -14.30 23.97
CA LEU A 563 -11.09 -15.20 25.08
C LEU A 563 -11.73 -16.59 24.91
N LEU A 564 -12.95 -16.64 24.37
CA LEU A 564 -13.66 -17.89 24.09
C LEU A 564 -12.93 -18.69 22.99
N SER A 565 -12.52 -18.03 21.91
CA SER A 565 -11.72 -18.64 20.84
C SER A 565 -10.40 -19.19 21.39
N ALA A 566 -9.66 -18.40 22.18
CA ALA A 566 -8.41 -18.83 22.81
C ALA A 566 -8.62 -20.07 23.71
N PHE A 567 -9.69 -20.06 24.53
CA PHE A 567 -10.02 -21.15 25.44
C PHE A 567 -10.30 -22.46 24.70
N PHE A 568 -11.15 -22.44 23.67
CA PHE A 568 -11.45 -23.65 22.90
C PHE A 568 -10.23 -24.19 22.17
N ASN A 569 -9.41 -23.32 21.59
CA ASN A 569 -8.18 -23.74 20.93
C ASN A 569 -7.18 -24.38 21.91
N LEU A 570 -6.98 -23.78 23.09
CA LEU A 570 -6.16 -24.36 24.15
C LEU A 570 -6.72 -25.71 24.61
N LEU A 571 -8.03 -25.80 24.87
CA LEU A 571 -8.67 -27.04 25.32
C LEU A 571 -8.45 -28.19 24.33
N ILE A 572 -8.65 -27.91 23.03
CA ILE A 572 -8.46 -28.88 21.95
C ILE A 572 -6.98 -29.28 21.87
N SER A 573 -6.06 -28.32 21.85
CA SER A 573 -4.63 -28.60 21.74
C SER A 573 -4.08 -29.38 22.95
N TYR A 574 -4.47 -29.03 24.18
CA TYR A 574 -4.07 -29.79 25.37
C TYR A 574 -4.68 -31.18 25.40
N GLY A 575 -5.94 -31.31 25.00
CA GLY A 575 -6.62 -32.60 24.87
C GLY A 575 -5.86 -33.55 23.93
N GLN A 576 -5.48 -33.06 22.76
CA GLN A 576 -4.68 -33.84 21.80
C GLN A 576 -3.29 -34.20 22.33
N LEU A 577 -2.62 -33.30 23.05
CA LEU A 577 -1.32 -33.62 23.64
C LEU A 577 -1.46 -34.75 24.67
N LEU A 578 -2.50 -34.71 25.51
CA LEU A 578 -2.75 -35.72 26.53
C LEU A 578 -3.05 -37.09 25.90
N THR A 579 -3.85 -37.13 24.84
CA THR A 579 -4.17 -38.38 24.13
C THR A 579 -2.92 -39.00 23.49
N MET A 580 -2.02 -38.17 22.93
CA MET A 580 -0.73 -38.62 22.38
C MET A 580 0.22 -39.15 23.46
N ILE A 581 0.27 -38.52 24.65
CA ILE A 581 1.10 -39.00 25.77
C ILE A 581 0.66 -40.40 26.20
N ILE A 582 -0.64 -40.63 26.35
CA ILE A 582 -1.18 -41.94 26.73
C ILE A 582 -0.88 -42.96 25.62
N GLN A 583 -1.06 -42.58 24.35
CA GLN A 583 -0.75 -43.44 23.21
C GLN A 583 0.73 -43.86 23.18
N MET A 584 1.66 -42.94 23.43
CA MET A 584 3.09 -43.27 23.53
C MET A 584 3.41 -44.29 24.64
N VAL A 585 2.70 -44.22 25.77
CA VAL A 585 2.86 -45.20 26.86
C VAL A 585 2.37 -46.59 26.45
N LEU A 586 1.31 -46.66 25.63
CA LEU A 586 0.81 -47.91 25.07
C LEU A 586 1.76 -48.49 24.02
N ASP A 587 2.32 -47.64 23.16
CA ASP A 587 3.21 -48.02 22.05
C ASP A 587 4.65 -48.34 22.49
N ARG A 588 4.99 -48.21 23.79
CA ARG A 588 6.36 -48.34 24.33
C ARG A 588 7.12 -49.63 24.01
N ARG A 589 6.44 -50.67 23.53
CA ARG A 589 7.02 -51.98 23.19
C ARG A 589 7.26 -52.18 21.70
N ASP A 590 6.76 -51.30 20.84
CA ASP A 590 6.87 -51.37 19.39
C ASP A 590 7.59 -50.11 18.90
N LEU A 591 8.83 -50.27 18.45
CA LEU A 591 9.67 -49.15 18.03
C LEU A 591 9.06 -48.38 16.84
N SER A 592 8.37 -49.06 15.93
CA SER A 592 7.71 -48.43 14.78
C SER A 592 6.54 -47.56 15.22
N LYS A 593 5.61 -48.09 16.03
CA LYS A 593 4.48 -47.32 16.54
C LYS A 593 4.89 -46.21 17.49
N LEU A 594 5.91 -46.46 18.31
CA LEU A 594 6.45 -45.47 19.22
C LEU A 594 7.05 -44.28 18.46
N THR A 595 7.82 -44.53 17.40
CA THR A 595 8.42 -43.45 16.59
C THR A 595 7.38 -42.68 15.78
N GLU A 596 6.30 -43.34 15.33
CA GLU A 596 5.12 -42.67 14.75
C GLU A 596 4.45 -41.74 15.80
N SER A 597 4.15 -42.25 16.99
CA SER A 597 3.55 -41.44 18.07
C SER A 597 4.47 -40.30 18.55
N LEU A 598 5.78 -40.51 18.61
CA LEU A 598 6.79 -39.50 18.94
C LEU A 598 6.82 -38.35 17.93
N LEU A 599 6.66 -38.65 16.64
CA LEU A 599 6.64 -37.67 15.57
C LEU A 599 5.55 -36.62 15.82
N TYR A 600 4.30 -37.06 15.98
CA TYR A 600 3.18 -36.14 16.19
C TYR A 600 3.24 -35.45 17.55
N PHE A 601 3.67 -36.18 18.60
CA PHE A 601 3.83 -35.62 19.93
C PHE A 601 4.78 -34.42 19.93
N PHE A 602 5.99 -34.56 19.36
CA PHE A 602 6.97 -33.47 19.39
C PHE A 602 6.54 -32.26 18.55
N THR A 603 5.85 -32.50 17.44
CA THR A 603 5.29 -31.44 16.60
C THR A 603 4.21 -30.65 17.33
N HIS A 604 3.32 -31.33 18.04
CA HIS A 604 2.27 -30.67 18.81
C HIS A 604 2.81 -30.03 20.10
N PHE A 605 3.78 -30.67 20.75
CA PHE A 605 4.46 -30.16 21.94
C PHE A 605 5.20 -28.85 21.63
N THR A 606 5.96 -28.80 20.53
CA THR A 606 6.66 -27.59 20.10
C THR A 606 5.69 -26.47 19.72
N PHE A 607 4.61 -26.79 19.02
CA PHE A 607 3.53 -25.83 18.74
C PHE A 607 2.97 -25.22 20.03
N LEU A 608 2.59 -26.05 21.00
CA LEU A 608 2.01 -25.58 22.26
C LEU A 608 3.00 -24.73 23.06
N CYS A 609 4.27 -25.10 23.08
CA CYS A 609 5.32 -24.30 23.71
C CYS A 609 5.45 -22.91 23.06
N LYS A 610 5.39 -22.83 21.73
CA LYS A 610 5.41 -21.54 21.00
C LYS A 610 4.16 -20.72 21.31
N LEU A 611 3.00 -21.35 21.38
CA LEU A 611 1.73 -20.72 21.71
C LEU A 611 1.75 -20.08 23.11
N LEU A 612 2.21 -20.83 24.12
CA LEU A 612 2.38 -20.34 25.48
C LEU A 612 3.42 -19.21 25.56
N ASN A 613 4.49 -19.31 24.78
CA ASN A 613 5.51 -18.27 24.70
C ASN A 613 4.91 -16.95 24.16
N PHE A 614 4.05 -17.01 23.13
CA PHE A 614 3.34 -15.84 22.60
C PHE A 614 2.41 -15.20 23.63
N GLN A 615 1.68 -16.02 24.39
CA GLN A 615 0.81 -15.51 25.45
C GLN A 615 1.61 -14.88 26.59
N TYR A 616 2.72 -15.50 27.00
CA TYR A 616 3.59 -14.97 28.04
C TYR A 616 4.18 -13.60 27.68
N TYR A 617 4.57 -13.41 26.41
CA TYR A 617 5.19 -12.18 25.91
C TYR A 617 4.20 -11.23 25.22
N GLU A 618 2.89 -11.34 25.49
CA GLU A 618 1.85 -10.51 24.88
C GLU A 618 2.13 -9.00 25.00
N GLN A 619 2.53 -8.54 26.18
CA GLN A 619 2.85 -7.12 26.41
C GLN A 619 4.11 -6.67 25.67
N ASP A 620 5.11 -7.55 25.56
CA ASP A 620 6.35 -7.23 24.86
C ASP A 620 6.16 -7.22 23.34
N LEU A 621 5.24 -8.02 22.79
CA LEU A 621 4.80 -7.94 21.40
C LEU A 621 4.17 -6.57 21.07
N LEU A 622 3.31 -6.04 21.95
CA LEU A 622 2.76 -4.68 21.80
C LEU A 622 3.83 -3.60 21.89
N LYS A 623 4.84 -3.78 22.76
CA LYS A 623 5.99 -2.87 22.82
C LYS A 623 6.76 -2.86 21.52
N ILE A 624 7.03 -4.02 20.91
CA ILE A 624 7.68 -4.09 19.60
C ILE A 624 6.87 -3.34 18.54
N GLU A 625 5.56 -3.55 18.46
CA GLU A 625 4.73 -2.83 17.49
C GLU A 625 4.74 -1.31 17.71
N ASN A 626 4.72 -0.84 18.96
CA ASN A 626 4.83 0.58 19.27
C ASN A 626 6.26 1.10 19.00
N PHE A 627 7.28 0.26 19.18
CA PHE A 627 8.65 0.61 18.88
C PHE A 627 8.87 0.79 17.38
N LEU A 628 8.16 0.03 16.54
CA LEU A 628 8.13 0.24 15.09
C LEU A 628 7.45 1.56 14.68
N THR A 629 6.75 2.24 15.58
CA THR A 629 6.21 3.60 15.35
C THR A 629 7.18 4.73 15.73
N ASP A 630 8.41 4.40 16.16
CA ASP A 630 9.43 5.40 16.48
C ASP A 630 9.88 6.16 15.23
N PRO A 631 10.02 7.50 15.25
CA PRO A 631 10.44 8.30 14.09
C PRO A 631 11.73 7.85 13.40
N ALA A 632 12.62 7.14 14.12
CA ALA A 632 13.83 6.56 13.54
C ALA A 632 13.54 5.47 12.47
N PHE A 633 12.32 4.97 12.40
CA PHE A 633 11.85 3.99 11.41
C PHE A 633 10.87 4.59 10.39
N TYR A 634 10.87 5.91 10.23
CA TYR A 634 10.06 6.65 9.27
C TYR A 634 10.94 7.49 8.35
N GLY A 635 10.33 7.99 7.28
CA GLY A 635 10.99 8.84 6.31
C GLY A 635 12.04 8.14 5.46
N PHE A 636 11.66 7.04 4.82
CA PHE A 636 12.55 6.30 3.93
C PHE A 636 12.65 6.95 2.56
N SER A 637 13.85 7.03 2.03
CA SER A 637 14.12 7.40 0.65
C SER A 637 13.52 6.38 -0.34
N ASP A 638 13.29 6.74 -1.61
CA ASP A 638 12.76 5.82 -2.63
C ASP A 638 13.59 4.52 -2.75
N ASP A 639 14.91 4.64 -2.74
CA ASP A 639 15.83 3.51 -2.80
C ASP A 639 15.75 2.66 -1.52
N GLN A 640 15.67 3.31 -0.36
CA GLN A 640 15.50 2.62 0.92
C GLN A 640 14.17 1.87 0.97
N LEU A 641 13.10 2.48 0.48
CA LEU A 641 11.78 1.86 0.43
C LEU A 641 11.77 0.67 -0.53
N LYS A 642 12.48 0.75 -1.65
CA LYS A 642 12.66 -0.37 -2.58
C LYS A 642 13.37 -1.55 -1.91
N ILE A 643 14.41 -1.29 -1.12
CA ILE A 643 15.13 -2.32 -0.34
C ILE A 643 14.18 -2.98 0.69
N ILE A 644 13.48 -2.16 1.48
CA ILE A 644 12.55 -2.65 2.51
C ILE A 644 11.44 -3.49 1.87
N LYS A 645 10.76 -2.96 0.83
CA LYS A 645 9.69 -3.68 0.11
C LYS A 645 10.21 -4.94 -0.56
N ALA A 646 11.43 -4.97 -1.09
CA ALA A 646 12.02 -6.17 -1.68
C ALA A 646 12.25 -7.27 -0.65
N LYS A 647 12.81 -6.95 0.52
CA LYS A 647 13.00 -7.91 1.63
C LYS A 647 11.65 -8.43 2.16
N ILE A 648 10.68 -7.54 2.37
CA ILE A 648 9.32 -7.92 2.81
C ILE A 648 8.64 -8.81 1.77
N ARG A 649 8.68 -8.44 0.48
CA ARG A 649 8.08 -9.24 -0.61
C ARG A 649 8.72 -10.62 -0.73
N SER A 650 10.05 -10.69 -0.63
CA SER A 650 10.77 -11.98 -0.61
C SER A 650 10.30 -12.86 0.55
N SER A 651 10.16 -12.27 1.75
CA SER A 651 9.61 -12.98 2.92
C SER A 651 8.16 -13.42 2.73
N GLU A 652 7.31 -12.61 2.08
CA GLU A 652 5.91 -12.98 1.81
C GLU A 652 5.78 -14.14 0.82
N VAL A 653 6.63 -14.18 -0.22
CA VAL A 653 6.66 -15.29 -1.18
C VAL A 653 7.02 -16.60 -0.48
N ILE A 654 8.07 -16.57 0.35
CA ILE A 654 8.50 -17.74 1.14
C ILE A 654 7.40 -18.14 2.15
N ALA A 655 6.76 -17.17 2.81
CA ALA A 655 5.66 -17.43 3.73
C ALA A 655 4.46 -18.09 3.03
N THR A 656 4.10 -17.61 1.83
CA THR A 656 3.00 -18.18 1.05
C THR A 656 3.31 -19.61 0.61
N ALA A 657 4.53 -19.86 0.11
CA ALA A 657 4.97 -21.21 -0.25
C ALA A 657 4.96 -22.16 0.95
N PHE A 658 5.43 -21.69 2.12
CA PHE A 658 5.41 -22.46 3.36
C PHE A 658 3.98 -22.79 3.82
N ARG A 659 3.05 -21.82 3.80
CA ARG A 659 1.63 -22.05 4.12
C ARG A 659 1.00 -23.09 3.20
N ILE A 660 1.25 -23.00 1.89
CA ILE A 660 0.74 -23.96 0.90
C ILE A 660 1.30 -25.36 1.22
N CYS A 661 2.60 -25.48 1.45
CA CYS A 661 3.24 -26.75 1.80
C CYS A 661 2.61 -27.37 3.05
N CYS A 662 2.47 -26.61 4.14
CA CYS A 662 1.85 -27.10 5.37
C CYS A 662 0.37 -27.47 5.19
N THR A 663 -0.38 -26.69 4.41
CA THR A 663 -1.80 -26.97 4.12
C THR A 663 -1.93 -28.26 3.32
N CYS A 664 -1.12 -28.45 2.28
CA CYS A 664 -1.08 -29.67 1.50
C CYS A 664 -0.75 -30.88 2.37
N THR A 665 0.26 -30.80 3.23
CA THR A 665 0.62 -31.90 4.14
C THR A 665 -0.52 -32.25 5.10
N CYS A 666 -1.21 -31.26 5.68
CA CYS A 666 -2.38 -31.51 6.53
C CYS A 666 -3.55 -32.15 5.77
N THR A 667 -3.80 -31.70 4.54
CA THR A 667 -4.81 -32.30 3.66
C THR A 667 -4.48 -33.75 3.36
N PHE A 668 -3.23 -34.06 3.03
CA PHE A 668 -2.81 -35.44 2.81
C PHE A 668 -3.01 -36.31 4.06
N TYR A 669 -2.62 -35.83 5.24
CA TYR A 669 -2.88 -36.54 6.51
C TYR A 669 -4.37 -36.79 6.74
N ALA A 670 -5.24 -35.82 6.44
CA ALA A 670 -6.68 -35.98 6.58
C ALA A 670 -7.28 -37.01 5.61
N LEU A 671 -6.65 -37.20 4.44
CA LEU A 671 -7.11 -38.09 3.38
C LEU A 671 -6.58 -39.52 3.48
N VAL A 672 -5.44 -39.74 4.16
CA VAL A 672 -4.81 -41.08 4.30
C VAL A 672 -5.81 -42.17 4.72
N PRO A 673 -6.67 -41.99 5.74
CA PRO A 673 -7.62 -43.04 6.15
C PRO A 673 -8.68 -43.42 5.11
N PHE A 674 -8.86 -42.59 4.07
CA PHE A 674 -9.85 -42.78 3.01
C PHE A 674 -9.24 -43.31 1.71
N ILE A 675 -7.94 -43.08 1.48
CA ILE A 675 -7.24 -43.43 0.24
C ILE A 675 -6.39 -44.69 0.41
N ASP A 676 -5.77 -44.88 1.58
CA ASP A 676 -4.88 -46.01 1.83
C ASP A 676 -5.66 -47.21 2.39
N GLU A 677 -5.83 -48.26 1.58
CA GLU A 677 -6.55 -49.48 1.99
C GLU A 677 -5.92 -50.17 3.21
N SER A 678 -4.59 -50.02 3.40
CA SER A 678 -3.89 -50.60 4.55
C SER A 678 -4.22 -49.92 5.89
N ARG A 679 -4.77 -48.70 5.82
CA ARG A 679 -5.13 -47.86 6.97
C ARG A 679 -6.63 -47.49 6.99
N LYS A 680 -7.46 -48.30 6.34
CA LYS A 680 -8.92 -48.09 6.30
C LYS A 680 -9.51 -48.06 7.72
N MET A 681 -10.32 -47.05 8.01
CA MET A 681 -10.93 -46.82 9.34
C MET A 681 -9.93 -46.52 10.48
N SER A 682 -8.69 -46.11 10.16
CA SER A 682 -7.74 -45.59 11.15
C SER A 682 -7.95 -44.10 11.42
N LEU A 683 -7.57 -43.63 12.61
CA LEU A 683 -7.63 -42.20 12.93
C LEU A 683 -6.48 -41.44 12.25
N PRO A 684 -6.72 -40.21 11.73
CA PRO A 684 -5.68 -39.38 11.12
C PRO A 684 -4.49 -39.07 12.04
N LEU A 685 -4.74 -38.98 13.35
CA LEU A 685 -3.70 -38.78 14.37
C LEU A 685 -3.69 -39.97 15.35
N PRO A 686 -2.49 -40.45 15.75
CA PRO A 686 -2.40 -41.43 16.82
C PRO A 686 -2.76 -40.77 18.16
N GLY A 687 -3.65 -41.41 18.92
CA GLY A 687 -4.07 -40.91 20.21
C GLY A 687 -5.04 -41.86 20.90
N TRP A 688 -4.90 -42.00 22.21
CA TRP A 688 -5.85 -42.76 23.03
C TRP A 688 -7.06 -41.90 23.36
N LEU A 689 -8.27 -42.42 23.12
CA LEU A 689 -9.54 -41.76 23.43
C LEU A 689 -10.26 -42.49 24.57
N PRO A 690 -10.97 -41.76 25.47
CA PRO A 690 -11.68 -42.36 26.60
C PRO A 690 -13.00 -43.06 26.21
N TYR A 691 -13.26 -43.24 24.91
CA TYR A 691 -14.44 -43.87 24.34
C TYR A 691 -14.05 -44.71 23.12
N ASP A 692 -14.92 -45.63 22.71
CA ASP A 692 -14.67 -46.44 21.52
C ASP A 692 -14.81 -45.60 20.24
N ALA A 693 -13.68 -45.35 19.58
CA ALA A 693 -13.63 -44.56 18.36
C ALA A 693 -14.29 -45.25 17.16
N THR A 694 -14.54 -46.56 17.21
CA THR A 694 -15.17 -47.30 16.11
C THR A 694 -16.67 -46.98 16.00
N GLU A 695 -17.37 -46.79 17.11
CA GLU A 695 -18.79 -46.41 17.14
C GLU A 695 -19.03 -44.97 16.67
N HIS A 696 -18.05 -44.08 16.90
CA HIS A 696 -18.12 -42.65 16.57
C HIS A 696 -17.02 -42.21 15.60
N TYR A 697 -16.69 -43.06 14.63
CA TYR A 697 -15.53 -42.86 13.75
C TYR A 697 -15.58 -41.54 12.97
N PHE A 698 -16.65 -41.28 12.22
CA PHE A 698 -16.76 -40.06 11.39
C PHE A 698 -16.71 -38.76 12.20
N SER A 699 -17.39 -38.74 13.35
CA SER A 699 -17.37 -37.58 14.25
C SER A 699 -15.98 -37.35 14.83
N THR A 700 -15.28 -38.42 15.20
CA THR A 700 -13.91 -38.34 15.73
C THR A 700 -12.92 -37.87 14.67
N VAL A 701 -13.01 -38.39 13.44
CA VAL A 701 -12.19 -37.94 12.31
C VAL A 701 -12.45 -36.48 12.01
N PHE A 702 -13.71 -36.03 11.97
CA PHE A 702 -14.06 -34.63 11.71
C PHE A 702 -13.42 -33.69 12.74
N VAL A 703 -13.52 -34.00 14.03
CA VAL A 703 -12.93 -33.19 15.11
C VAL A 703 -11.41 -33.18 15.03
N GLN A 704 -10.77 -34.33 14.78
CA GLN A 704 -9.31 -34.40 14.65
C GLN A 704 -8.82 -33.61 13.43
N VAL A 705 -9.46 -33.75 12.27
CA VAL A 705 -9.10 -33.01 11.05
C VAL A 705 -9.25 -31.50 11.27
N LEU A 706 -10.38 -31.05 11.80
CA LEU A 706 -10.61 -29.63 12.09
C LEU A 706 -9.53 -29.08 13.03
N SER A 707 -9.20 -29.83 14.09
CA SER A 707 -8.16 -29.43 15.04
C SER A 707 -6.77 -29.34 14.41
N VAL A 708 -6.41 -30.30 13.55
CA VAL A 708 -5.12 -30.30 12.84
C VAL A 708 -4.99 -29.08 11.96
N PHE A 709 -6.03 -28.73 11.19
CA PHE A 709 -6.01 -27.53 10.36
C PHE A 709 -5.85 -26.27 11.19
N ILE A 710 -6.62 -26.12 12.27
CA ILE A 710 -6.51 -24.93 13.13
C ILE A 710 -5.10 -24.85 13.74
N SER A 711 -4.59 -25.95 14.30
CA SER A 711 -3.25 -26.01 14.90
C SER A 711 -2.16 -25.70 13.87
N ALA A 712 -2.25 -26.24 12.66
CA ALA A 712 -1.30 -25.99 11.57
C ALA A 712 -1.31 -24.53 11.10
N TYR A 713 -2.49 -23.92 10.95
CA TYR A 713 -2.61 -22.50 10.60
C TYR A 713 -2.04 -21.59 11.69
N CYS A 714 -2.27 -21.91 12.97
CA CYS A 714 -1.71 -21.14 14.09
C CYS A 714 -0.19 -21.29 14.16
N ASN A 715 0.30 -22.51 14.02
CA ASN A 715 1.72 -22.84 14.06
C ASN A 715 2.48 -22.09 12.95
N THR A 716 1.97 -22.16 11.71
CA THR A 716 2.57 -21.46 10.57
C THR A 716 2.53 -19.95 10.75
N ALA A 717 1.42 -19.38 11.24
CA ALA A 717 1.34 -17.93 11.49
C ALA A 717 2.36 -17.45 12.54
N ILE A 718 2.59 -18.22 13.61
CA ILE A 718 3.61 -17.96 14.62
C ILE A 718 5.03 -18.00 14.02
N ASP A 719 5.32 -18.99 13.19
CA ASP A 719 6.65 -19.09 12.58
C ASP A 719 6.88 -17.92 11.62
N ILE A 720 5.88 -17.59 10.79
CA ILE A 720 5.98 -16.52 9.79
C ILE A 720 6.18 -15.16 10.43
N ILE A 721 5.38 -14.81 11.46
CA ILE A 721 5.55 -13.51 12.13
C ILE A 721 6.92 -13.40 12.81
N THR A 722 7.44 -14.51 13.35
CA THR A 722 8.76 -14.54 13.99
C THR A 722 9.85 -14.16 13.00
N TRP A 723 9.92 -14.81 11.82
CA TRP A 723 10.97 -14.48 10.86
C TRP A 723 10.73 -13.16 10.13
N LYS A 724 9.48 -12.71 9.96
CA LYS A 724 9.19 -11.38 9.42
C LYS A 724 9.71 -10.28 10.33
N MET A 725 9.54 -10.41 11.65
CA MET A 725 10.13 -9.45 12.60
C MET A 725 11.67 -9.48 12.59
N ILE A 726 12.29 -10.65 12.41
CA ILE A 726 13.75 -10.76 12.20
C ILE A 726 14.16 -10.08 10.88
N THR A 727 13.37 -10.23 9.81
CA THR A 727 13.62 -9.61 8.50
C THR A 727 13.59 -8.09 8.58
N LEU A 728 12.68 -7.51 9.37
CA LEU A 728 12.64 -6.06 9.61
C LEU A 728 13.93 -5.53 10.22
N VAL A 729 14.56 -6.27 11.15
CA VAL A 729 15.86 -5.90 11.72
C VAL A 729 16.93 -5.83 10.62
N SER A 730 17.01 -6.86 9.77
CA SER A 730 17.97 -6.88 8.66
C SER A 730 17.71 -5.77 7.64
N ALA A 731 16.44 -5.50 7.31
CA ALA A 731 16.08 -4.42 6.40
C ALA A 731 16.54 -3.05 6.93
N GLN A 732 16.42 -2.80 8.24
CA GLN A 732 16.86 -1.55 8.84
C GLN A 732 18.38 -1.41 8.89
N PHE A 733 19.14 -2.50 9.06
CA PHE A 733 20.61 -2.45 8.91
C PHE A 733 21.02 -2.04 7.49
N GLU A 734 20.29 -2.48 6.47
CA GLU A 734 20.55 -2.09 5.07
C GLU A 734 20.25 -0.61 4.82
N VAL A 735 19.18 -0.09 5.42
CA VAL A 735 18.86 1.36 5.39
C VAL A 735 19.96 2.17 6.08
N LEU A 736 20.43 1.71 7.25
CA LEU A 736 21.53 2.35 7.97
C LEU A 736 22.82 2.34 7.13
N ARG A 737 23.14 1.23 6.45
CA ARG A 737 24.29 1.13 5.54
C ARG A 737 24.23 2.23 4.48
N GLN A 738 23.08 2.38 3.84
CA GLN A 738 22.88 3.40 2.80
C GLN A 738 22.94 4.84 3.38
N ASN A 739 22.37 5.08 4.55
CA ASN A 739 22.46 6.37 5.24
C ASN A 739 23.92 6.78 5.52
N LEU A 740 24.77 5.82 5.92
CA LEU A 740 26.20 6.05 6.17
C LEU A 740 26.99 6.28 4.88
N GLU A 741 26.64 5.60 3.80
CA GLU A 741 27.26 5.79 2.47
C GLU A 741 26.93 7.18 1.89
N ASN A 742 25.76 7.73 2.21
CA ASN A 742 25.28 9.02 1.72
C ASN A 742 25.70 10.23 2.57
N ILE A 743 26.50 10.05 3.62
CA ILE A 743 27.04 11.19 4.38
C ILE A 743 27.98 11.98 3.45
N ASP A 744 27.69 13.26 3.27
CA ASP A 744 28.63 14.17 2.60
C ASP A 744 29.79 14.48 3.57
N TYR A 745 30.97 13.96 3.23
CA TYR A 745 32.18 14.10 4.04
C TYR A 745 32.95 15.41 3.75
N GLU A 746 32.57 16.15 2.71
CA GLU A 746 33.16 17.44 2.30
C GLU A 746 32.29 18.65 2.70
N ALA A 747 31.04 18.40 3.10
CA ALA A 747 30.11 19.39 3.65
C ALA A 747 30.63 20.06 4.94
N THR A 748 29.89 21.05 5.43
CA THR A 748 30.26 21.74 6.67
C THR A 748 30.25 20.76 7.85
N ARG A 749 31.13 20.99 8.84
CA ARG A 749 31.23 20.12 10.02
C ARG A 749 29.86 19.89 10.69
N GLU A 750 29.04 20.92 10.78
CA GLU A 750 27.73 20.86 11.44
C GLU A 750 26.75 19.94 10.69
N GLU A 751 26.76 19.95 9.36
CA GLU A 751 25.93 19.10 8.52
C GLU A 751 26.35 17.63 8.60
N SER A 752 27.65 17.34 8.46
CA SER A 752 28.18 15.97 8.56
C SER A 752 28.05 15.41 9.99
N GLU A 753 28.18 16.26 11.02
CA GLU A 753 27.95 15.89 12.43
C GLU A 753 26.47 15.55 12.68
N ALA A 754 25.54 16.34 12.15
CA ALA A 754 24.10 16.06 12.25
C ALA A 754 23.70 14.76 11.52
N ALA A 755 24.25 14.51 10.34
CA ALA A 755 24.02 13.27 9.59
C ALA A 755 24.54 12.03 10.33
N LEU A 756 25.74 12.13 10.93
CA LEU A 756 26.31 11.05 11.74
C LEU A 756 25.47 10.78 13.00
N VAL A 757 24.99 11.82 13.70
CA VAL A 757 24.13 11.65 14.89
C VAL A 757 22.87 10.86 14.55
N LYS A 758 22.19 11.19 13.44
CA LYS A 758 21.02 10.44 12.96
C LYS A 758 21.35 8.96 12.72
N CYS A 759 22.49 8.66 12.10
CA CYS A 759 22.92 7.28 11.88
C CYS A 759 23.21 6.53 13.18
N VAL A 760 23.82 7.19 14.18
CA VAL A 760 24.10 6.61 15.49
C VAL A 760 22.80 6.31 16.26
N GLU A 761 21.84 7.23 16.19
CA GLU A 761 20.51 7.05 16.77
C GLU A 761 19.77 5.88 16.12
N HIS A 762 19.74 5.83 14.78
CA HIS A 762 19.12 4.74 14.01
C HIS A 762 19.76 3.39 14.34
N HIS A 763 21.11 3.30 14.34
CA HIS A 763 21.82 2.10 14.78
C HIS A 763 21.41 1.63 16.18
N THR A 764 21.35 2.55 17.15
CA THR A 764 20.96 2.23 18.53
C THR A 764 19.54 1.68 18.59
N LYS A 765 18.61 2.26 17.84
CA LYS A 765 17.23 1.79 17.74
C LYS A 765 17.13 0.42 17.08
N ILE A 766 17.91 0.14 16.04
CA ILE A 766 17.96 -1.19 15.40
C ILE A 766 18.45 -2.25 16.39
N MET A 767 19.50 -1.95 17.17
CA MET A 767 20.01 -2.85 18.21
C MET A 767 18.94 -3.17 19.27
N ASP A 768 18.17 -2.16 19.67
CA ASP A 768 17.07 -2.32 20.63
C ASP A 768 15.91 -3.14 20.04
N LEU A 769 15.56 -2.93 18.76
CA LEU A 769 14.58 -3.76 18.05
C LEU A 769 15.03 -5.22 18.00
N ALA A 770 16.27 -5.48 17.59
CA ALA A 770 16.84 -6.83 17.52
C ALA A 770 16.79 -7.54 18.88
N LYS A 771 17.11 -6.81 19.95
CA LYS A 771 17.05 -7.32 21.33
C LYS A 771 15.62 -7.63 21.76
N GLN A 772 14.65 -6.76 21.46
CA GLN A 772 13.24 -7.00 21.81
C GLN A 772 12.68 -8.21 21.06
N VAL A 773 12.93 -8.30 19.74
CA VAL A 773 12.56 -9.46 18.91
C VAL A 773 13.19 -10.74 19.48
N GLN A 774 14.48 -10.72 19.85
CA GLN A 774 15.12 -11.87 20.49
C GLN A 774 14.42 -12.23 21.81
N VAL A 775 14.16 -11.27 22.71
CA VAL A 775 13.52 -11.57 24.01
C VAL A 775 12.19 -12.30 23.85
N VAL A 776 11.37 -11.88 22.90
CA VAL A 776 10.05 -12.47 22.65
C VAL A 776 10.17 -13.88 22.06
N PHE A 777 11.02 -14.08 21.05
CA PHE A 777 11.02 -15.34 20.29
C PHE A 777 12.09 -16.35 20.72
N SER A 778 13.09 -15.96 21.52
CA SER A 778 14.27 -16.80 21.79
C SER A 778 13.95 -18.18 22.34
N LYS A 779 13.02 -18.26 23.30
CA LYS A 779 12.60 -19.54 23.92
C LYS A 779 11.81 -20.41 22.94
N GLY A 780 10.88 -19.81 22.20
CA GLY A 780 10.10 -20.50 21.17
C GLY A 780 10.98 -21.08 20.06
N MET A 781 11.93 -20.29 19.55
CA MET A 781 12.89 -20.74 18.53
C MET A 781 13.80 -21.86 19.05
N PHE A 782 14.20 -21.81 20.32
CA PHE A 782 15.02 -22.88 20.92
C PHE A 782 14.27 -24.21 20.98
N LEU A 783 13.04 -24.19 21.51
CA LEU A 783 12.21 -25.38 21.62
C LEU A 783 11.86 -25.93 20.23
N GLN A 784 11.63 -25.05 19.25
CA GLN A 784 11.43 -25.45 17.87
C GLN A 784 12.66 -26.15 17.29
N ILE A 785 13.86 -25.56 17.43
CA ILE A 785 15.11 -26.17 16.91
C ILE A 785 15.34 -27.53 17.57
N PHE A 786 15.17 -27.63 18.88
CA PHE A 786 15.35 -28.89 19.61
C PHE A 786 14.35 -29.96 19.15
N GLY A 787 13.06 -29.62 19.09
CA GLY A 787 12.03 -30.56 18.64
C GLY A 787 12.19 -30.95 17.18
N SER A 788 12.62 -30.04 16.30
CA SER A 788 12.88 -30.34 14.89
C SER A 788 13.96 -31.39 14.69
N VAL A 789 14.99 -31.46 15.55
CA VAL A 789 16.02 -32.52 15.46
C VAL A 789 15.40 -33.90 15.64
N ILE A 790 14.49 -34.03 16.62
CA ILE A 790 13.79 -35.28 16.90
C ILE A 790 12.79 -35.59 15.77
N VAL A 791 11.99 -34.60 15.36
CA VAL A 791 10.97 -34.76 14.32
C VAL A 791 11.59 -35.16 12.98
N ILE A 792 12.70 -34.53 12.57
CA ILE A 792 13.42 -34.87 11.33
C ILE A 792 13.97 -36.30 11.40
N CYS A 793 14.53 -36.70 12.54
CA CYS A 793 15.10 -38.05 12.68
C CYS A 793 14.01 -39.14 12.70
N THR A 794 12.90 -38.92 13.41
CA THR A 794 11.78 -39.88 13.46
C THR A 794 11.04 -39.93 12.12
N THR A 795 10.92 -38.82 11.39
CA THR A 795 10.35 -38.82 10.03
C THR A 795 11.20 -39.65 9.09
N GLY A 796 12.53 -39.44 9.10
CA GLY A 796 13.46 -40.23 8.29
C GLY A 796 13.41 -41.72 8.61
N PHE A 797 13.29 -42.08 9.89
CA PHE A 797 13.12 -43.47 10.32
C PHE A 797 11.81 -44.08 9.79
N GLN A 798 10.69 -43.35 9.93
CA GLN A 798 9.38 -43.80 9.43
C GLN A 798 9.37 -44.02 7.92
N MET A 799 10.16 -43.26 7.16
CA MET A 799 10.32 -43.47 5.71
C MET A 799 11.02 -44.79 5.35
N ILE A 800 11.80 -45.39 6.25
CA ILE A 800 12.37 -46.74 6.06
C ILE A 800 11.32 -47.82 6.34
N VAL A 801 10.52 -47.61 7.39
CA VAL A 801 9.55 -48.61 7.86
C VAL A 801 8.36 -48.73 6.90
N VAL A 802 7.96 -47.63 6.29
CA VAL A 802 6.79 -47.56 5.41
C VAL A 802 7.14 -47.94 3.96
N PRO A 803 6.31 -48.73 3.26
CA PRO A 803 6.55 -49.07 1.84
C PRO A 803 6.61 -47.84 0.92
N ILE A 804 7.60 -47.79 0.03
CA ILE A 804 7.80 -46.69 -0.94
C ILE A 804 6.55 -46.34 -1.77
N PRO A 805 5.76 -47.30 -2.32
CA PRO A 805 4.59 -46.95 -3.13
C PRO A 805 3.36 -46.52 -2.30
N SER A 806 3.47 -46.40 -0.98
CA SER A 806 2.33 -46.00 -0.13
C SER A 806 2.08 -44.49 -0.15
N VAL A 807 0.81 -44.10 0.03
CA VAL A 807 0.43 -42.69 0.23
C VAL A 807 1.13 -42.10 1.45
N GLN A 808 1.30 -42.91 2.49
CA GLN A 808 2.01 -42.53 3.72
C GLN A 808 3.46 -42.11 3.46
N PHE A 809 4.17 -42.78 2.56
CA PHE A 809 5.54 -42.38 2.18
C PHE A 809 5.56 -40.98 1.56
N VAL A 810 4.62 -40.67 0.67
CA VAL A 810 4.48 -39.33 0.06
C VAL A 810 4.18 -38.27 1.13
N VAL A 811 3.31 -38.58 2.10
CA VAL A 811 3.01 -37.67 3.21
C VAL A 811 4.26 -37.39 4.04
N LEU A 812 5.04 -38.42 4.40
CA LEU A 812 6.28 -38.28 5.16
C LEU A 812 7.34 -37.45 4.41
N VAL A 813 7.47 -37.62 3.09
CA VAL A 813 8.34 -36.78 2.25
C VAL A 813 7.88 -35.32 2.29
N SER A 814 6.59 -35.07 2.11
CA SER A 814 6.03 -33.70 2.18
C SER A 814 6.26 -33.05 3.54
N TYR A 815 6.12 -33.84 4.60
CA TYR A 815 6.30 -33.42 5.98
C TYR A 815 7.77 -33.11 6.30
N LEU A 816 8.70 -33.96 5.85
CA LEU A 816 10.13 -33.73 5.97
C LEU A 816 10.57 -32.44 5.26
N CYS A 817 10.03 -32.18 4.07
CA CYS A 817 10.24 -30.94 3.34
C CYS A 817 9.74 -29.72 4.13
N GLY A 818 8.53 -29.80 4.69
CA GLY A 818 7.95 -28.74 5.52
C GLY A 818 8.80 -28.44 6.76
N MET A 819 9.17 -29.47 7.53
CA MET A 819 9.97 -29.32 8.75
C MET A 819 11.38 -28.78 8.48
N THR A 820 12.02 -29.25 7.41
CA THR A 820 13.34 -28.76 7.01
C THR A 820 13.27 -27.30 6.57
N THR A 821 12.24 -26.93 5.80
CA THR A 821 11.99 -25.54 5.38
C THR A 821 11.76 -24.63 6.58
N GLN A 822 10.98 -25.06 7.57
CA GLN A 822 10.71 -24.31 8.80
C GLN A 822 12.01 -23.98 9.56
N VAL A 823 12.90 -24.95 9.75
CA VAL A 823 14.19 -24.70 10.43
C VAL A 823 15.13 -23.85 9.57
N ALA A 824 15.10 -24.08 8.25
CA ALA A 824 15.92 -23.33 7.31
C ALA A 824 15.55 -21.85 7.30
N THR A 825 14.27 -21.47 7.37
CA THR A 825 13.86 -20.05 7.41
C THR A 825 14.37 -19.36 8.68
N TYR A 826 14.23 -19.98 9.86
CA TYR A 826 14.79 -19.42 11.09
C TYR A 826 16.30 -19.16 10.98
N CYS A 827 17.04 -20.13 10.44
CA CYS A 827 18.48 -20.02 10.28
C CYS A 827 18.88 -19.01 9.19
N TRP A 828 18.12 -18.95 8.09
CA TRP A 828 18.34 -18.04 6.97
C TRP A 828 18.16 -16.59 7.39
N TYR A 829 17.02 -16.23 7.96
CA TYR A 829 16.75 -14.85 8.37
C TYR A 829 17.62 -14.42 9.56
N GLY A 830 17.97 -15.35 10.46
CA GLY A 830 18.98 -15.10 11.48
C GLY A 830 20.37 -14.82 10.90
N HIS A 831 20.76 -15.56 9.85
CA HIS A 831 22.01 -15.34 9.13
C HIS A 831 22.01 -14.00 8.37
N ASP A 832 20.89 -13.63 7.75
CA ASP A 832 20.70 -12.35 7.04
C ASP A 832 20.93 -11.15 7.97
N VAL A 833 20.50 -11.21 9.24
CA VAL A 833 20.81 -10.17 10.24
C VAL A 833 22.32 -10.08 10.53
N ILE A 834 23.01 -11.23 10.60
CA ILE A 834 24.46 -11.26 10.83
C ILE A 834 25.19 -10.61 9.66
N THR A 835 24.86 -11.00 8.43
CA THR A 835 25.53 -10.48 7.22
C THR A 835 25.25 -9.00 7.01
N THR A 836 23.99 -8.56 7.14
CA THR A 836 23.64 -7.14 6.96
C THR A 836 24.21 -6.25 8.05
N SER A 837 24.26 -6.71 9.31
CA SER A 837 24.88 -5.92 10.38
C SER A 837 26.41 -5.84 10.28
N ASP A 838 27.08 -6.90 9.82
CA ASP A 838 28.53 -6.88 9.56
C ASP A 838 28.88 -5.96 8.38
N ALA A 839 28.05 -5.96 7.33
CA ALA A 839 28.22 -5.10 6.16
C ALA A 839 28.19 -3.60 6.49
N VAL A 840 27.43 -3.16 7.50
CA VAL A 840 27.39 -1.75 7.95
C VAL A 840 28.78 -1.28 8.37
N GLY A 841 29.50 -2.07 9.17
CA GLY A 841 30.84 -1.72 9.63
C GLY A 841 31.86 -1.68 8.49
N LEU A 842 31.77 -2.64 7.57
CA LEU A 842 32.64 -2.72 6.40
C LEU A 842 32.41 -1.55 5.42
N SER A 843 31.15 -1.26 5.06
CA SER A 843 30.79 -0.13 4.20
C SER A 843 31.25 1.20 4.80
N PHE A 844 31.05 1.40 6.10
CA PHE A 844 31.49 2.61 6.77
C PHE A 844 33.01 2.73 6.84
N TYR A 845 33.74 1.63 7.01
CA TYR A 845 35.21 1.64 6.95
C TYR A 845 35.73 2.06 5.57
N MET A 846 35.07 1.61 4.51
CA MET A 846 35.43 1.89 3.11
C MET A 846 34.99 3.29 2.63
N SER A 847 34.25 4.05 3.44
CA SER A 847 33.79 5.39 3.07
C SER A 847 34.89 6.45 3.21
N ASN A 848 34.62 7.66 2.71
CA ASN A 848 35.57 8.77 2.72
C ASN A 848 35.64 9.53 4.07
N TRP A 849 35.39 8.85 5.20
CA TRP A 849 35.39 9.44 6.55
C TRP A 849 36.70 10.12 6.96
N TYR A 850 37.82 9.79 6.31
CA TYR A 850 39.12 10.42 6.51
C TYR A 850 39.22 11.85 5.92
N LEU A 851 38.26 12.28 5.10
CA LEU A 851 38.19 13.64 4.56
C LEU A 851 37.62 14.65 5.57
N CYS A 852 36.87 14.18 6.56
CA CYS A 852 36.25 15.05 7.57
C CYS A 852 37.25 15.72 8.53
N ASP A 853 36.76 16.78 9.19
CA ASP A 853 37.45 17.47 10.29
C ASP A 853 37.95 16.52 11.39
N LYS A 854 39.06 16.91 12.03
CA LYS A 854 39.77 16.10 13.03
C LYS A 854 38.91 15.69 14.23
N LYS A 855 37.95 16.53 14.66
CA LYS A 855 37.04 16.19 15.76
C LYS A 855 35.99 15.17 15.30
N LEU A 856 35.37 15.40 14.15
CA LEU A 856 34.35 14.50 13.59
C LEU A 856 34.93 13.12 13.27
N ARG A 857 36.17 13.08 12.77
CA ARG A 857 36.92 11.84 12.52
C ARG A 857 37.07 10.96 13.76
N ARG A 858 37.28 11.56 14.94
CA ARG A 858 37.35 10.81 16.21
C ARG A 858 35.99 10.21 16.57
N SER A 859 34.91 10.97 16.41
CA SER A 859 33.54 10.48 16.65
C SER A 859 33.16 9.34 15.71
N MET A 860 33.54 9.45 14.42
CA MET A 860 33.36 8.40 13.41
C MET A 860 34.14 7.13 13.78
N LEU A 861 35.39 7.24 14.21
CA LEU A 861 36.18 6.08 14.67
C LEU A 861 35.55 5.37 15.88
N ILE A 862 34.96 6.13 16.82
CA ILE A 862 34.24 5.55 17.96
C ILE A 862 33.00 4.79 17.48
N PHE A 863 32.25 5.34 16.51
CA PHE A 863 31.10 4.66 15.93
C PHE A 863 31.50 3.41 15.15
N LEU A 864 32.58 3.47 14.37
CA LEU A 864 33.14 2.33 13.64
C LEU A 864 33.51 1.18 14.60
N GLU A 865 34.11 1.49 15.76
CA GLU A 865 34.45 0.46 16.73
C GLU A 865 33.20 -0.22 17.31
N LYS A 866 32.07 0.49 17.38
CA LYS A 866 30.79 -0.08 17.79
C LYS A 866 30.18 -0.97 16.70
N THR A 867 30.30 -0.62 15.43
CA THR A 867 29.73 -1.40 14.31
C THR A 867 30.53 -2.66 13.95
N LYS A 868 31.80 -2.77 14.37
CA LYS A 868 32.61 -4.01 14.25
C LYS A 868 31.98 -5.24 14.93
N LYS A 869 31.07 -5.03 15.89
CA LYS A 869 30.37 -6.13 16.54
C LYS A 869 29.03 -6.35 15.85
N PHE A 870 28.98 -7.34 14.96
CA PHE A 870 27.75 -7.74 14.29
C PHE A 870 26.67 -8.18 15.28
N THR A 871 25.42 -8.01 14.87
CA THR A 871 24.24 -8.42 15.63
C THR A 871 23.87 -9.83 15.25
N SER A 872 23.60 -10.66 16.26
CA SER A 872 23.14 -12.03 16.07
C SER A 872 21.89 -12.28 16.89
N VAL A 873 20.87 -12.85 16.25
CA VAL A 873 19.66 -13.32 16.93
C VAL A 873 19.93 -14.72 17.47
N LYS A 874 19.65 -14.95 18.75
CA LYS A 874 19.92 -16.22 19.43
C LYS A 874 18.64 -16.94 19.87
N ALA A 875 18.57 -18.23 19.59
CA ALA A 875 17.63 -19.16 20.22
C ALA A 875 18.18 -19.61 21.58
N GLY A 876 17.34 -19.55 22.62
CA GLY A 876 17.69 -19.92 23.99
C GLY A 876 18.74 -19.01 24.64
N ASN A 877 19.05 -17.86 24.04
CA ASN A 877 20.17 -16.96 24.35
C ASN A 877 21.60 -17.51 24.11
N PHE A 878 21.76 -18.74 23.65
CA PHE A 878 23.08 -19.35 23.40
C PHE A 878 23.27 -19.91 21.98
N ILE A 879 22.21 -20.34 21.29
CA ILE A 879 22.31 -20.83 19.91
C ILE A 879 22.16 -19.66 18.96
N THR A 880 23.23 -19.27 18.27
CA THR A 880 23.14 -18.28 17.20
C THR A 880 22.37 -18.86 16.01
N LEU A 881 21.39 -18.13 15.48
CA LEU A 881 20.69 -18.53 14.25
C LEU A 881 21.58 -18.26 13.05
N SER A 882 22.01 -19.32 12.36
CA SER A 882 22.92 -19.21 11.22
C SER A 882 22.82 -20.44 10.31
N LEU A 883 23.32 -20.35 9.08
CA LEU A 883 23.42 -21.51 8.18
C LEU A 883 24.33 -22.62 8.74
N ALA A 884 25.34 -22.28 9.54
CA ALA A 884 26.14 -23.28 10.25
C ALA A 884 25.31 -24.07 11.27
N THR A 885 24.40 -23.38 11.96
CA THR A 885 23.44 -23.99 12.88
C THR A 885 22.48 -24.93 12.16
N LEU A 886 21.97 -24.54 10.98
CA LEU A 886 21.15 -25.41 10.13
C LEU A 886 21.89 -26.72 9.80
N MET A 887 23.15 -26.63 9.37
CA MET A 887 23.97 -27.80 9.07
C MET A 887 24.20 -28.67 10.31
N GLN A 888 24.38 -28.06 11.49
CA GLN A 888 24.52 -28.80 12.74
C GLN A 888 23.23 -29.54 13.12
N ILE A 889 22.06 -28.91 12.95
CA ILE A 889 20.76 -29.53 13.20
C ILE A 889 20.58 -30.74 12.27
N LEU A 890 20.83 -30.58 10.97
CA LEU A 890 20.69 -31.68 9.99
C LEU A 890 21.64 -32.84 10.29
N ARG A 891 22.91 -32.54 10.61
CA ARG A 891 23.89 -33.57 11.02
C ARG A 891 23.46 -34.29 12.29
N SER A 892 23.01 -33.57 13.31
CA SER A 892 22.56 -34.16 14.57
C SER A 892 21.34 -35.06 14.35
N SER A 893 20.39 -34.59 13.53
CA SER A 893 19.20 -35.35 13.16
C SER A 893 19.57 -36.66 12.44
N TYR A 894 20.53 -36.60 11.52
CA TYR A 894 21.06 -37.78 10.82
C TYR A 894 21.77 -38.74 11.77
N SER A 895 22.56 -38.25 12.73
CA SER A 895 23.21 -39.11 13.74
C SER A 895 22.19 -39.85 14.61
N TYR A 896 21.12 -39.17 15.05
CA TYR A 896 20.03 -39.83 15.80
C TYR A 896 19.25 -40.82 14.93
N PHE A 897 19.01 -40.49 13.67
CA PHE A 897 18.40 -41.39 12.70
C PHE A 897 19.23 -42.67 12.51
N ALA A 898 20.55 -42.57 12.40
CA ALA A 898 21.45 -43.73 12.27
C ALA A 898 21.40 -44.64 13.52
N VAL A 899 21.23 -44.07 14.72
CA VAL A 899 21.02 -44.84 15.95
C VAL A 899 19.69 -45.58 15.91
N LEU A 900 18.59 -44.92 15.50
CA LEU A 900 17.27 -45.55 15.36
C LEU A 900 17.28 -46.67 14.32
N GLN A 901 17.96 -46.46 13.18
CA GLN A 901 18.11 -47.45 12.14
C GLN A 901 18.83 -48.70 12.67
N ARG A 902 19.91 -48.52 13.43
CA ARG A 902 20.66 -49.64 14.02
C ARG A 902 19.84 -50.42 15.05
N LEU A 903 19.13 -49.72 15.93
CA LEU A 903 18.25 -50.38 16.91
C LEU A 903 17.15 -51.21 16.23
N TYR A 904 16.61 -50.71 15.11
CA TYR A 904 15.61 -51.45 14.35
C TYR A 904 16.18 -52.68 13.66
N THR A 905 17.39 -52.59 13.08
CA THR A 905 18.05 -53.76 12.47
C THR A 905 18.50 -54.81 13.48
N ASP A 906 18.73 -54.43 14.74
CA ASP A 906 19.09 -55.35 15.82
C ASP A 906 17.84 -56.03 16.44
N ASP A 907 16.65 -55.43 16.32
CA ASP A 907 15.34 -55.96 16.77
C ASP A 907 14.58 -56.75 15.68
N SER A 908 14.86 -56.52 14.39
CA SER A 908 14.28 -57.22 13.21
C SER A 908 15.08 -58.45 12.81
#